data_AF-A0A8R1YSY1-F1
#
_entry.id   AF-A0A8R1YSY1-F1
#
_cell.length_a   1.000
_cell.length_b   1.000
_cell.length_c   1.000
_cell.angle_alpha   90.00
_cell.angle_beta   90.00
_cell.angle_gamma   90.00
#
_symmetry.space_group_name_H-M   'P 1'
#
loop_
_entity.id
_entity.type
_entity.pdbx_description
1 polymer ?
#
loop_
_entity_poly.entity_id
_entity_poly.type
_entity_poly.pdbx_seq_one_letter_code
_entity_poly.pdbx_strand_id
1 'polypeptide(L)'
;MDSASLPVSNVFNLVKGGESVMRADPPHAGGPTGVARAYGGQLVSQAANSFIILNPHIVPHTVNYKFIAPGKLFYFITQHRAHYVKTTIPLHYKVHSYEKCNVASVSVYQSDKLIGMCHIQFSKSADFLDSSPITSPEYGPHWDFPPVLEVVEKMDGATRFVLENMANLPLEIRPVESPMSLLTDKDRTSFWAKLKPVLGDAKPSDGLVAALFISDFAILLVAGEIYRRAEIMITGASSLHHSVWIHEANLDPLSWYLTVTECDVMSYGRVRLESRILNENRKCVMTVIQEGYMQRANRDFDAGMDSQPETYFNYFNLVRVDGLTVRSDPPHSAAYTADRAFGGLIVSQAVNSFLSIYPARSPHTINYKFIAAVNPSIPLHFKLNPFEDCSVLRVFVYQGDKHVGSCHIQFTNKPDLLDSAQLTCPEYGTPADNSARQQSRITRNVMTIYHVITNKFMITMVDKIPLELRPVESPLCPLSEKERCSYWMRLKPQLQDIVKPTDGLVVLHFISDIAILQVAEEIYLKARIKMEMAASLHHSVWIHEENLDPFCWYLTICECEVIFHGRARLETRIFNESRKCVMTVLQEGYIQRQAYHQTMSLVNSALPPFANLFNLIKVDDSIMRTTACCGCSRQGLRRADRITGYQLVLHDKSATLKMTVAMHYKVDRLEGCNIATVSGYQGDKLVGKGHIQFTTAPDFLDSSSIICPDYGPPSDYPELHEIAKVLTGPRGIATKVMADLPLDIRFVDSPLFQRSNTDRASYWLKLKDVVGGAKPIDGRPALLFMSDFSILQVAGDIYEKSKLKFSSISSLHHSVWIHEANLDPLAWYLTVTECTTISHGRPRVESHIFNESRKCVMTVIQEGYLQRVHDQESPRL
;
A
#
# COMPACT_ATOMS: atom_id res chain seq x y z
N MET A 1 28.32 9.90 23.00
CA MET A 1 27.20 10.84 23.17
C MET A 1 27.39 11.43 24.56
N ASP A 2 27.46 12.75 24.71
CA ASP A 2 27.48 13.36 26.05
C ASP A 2 26.16 13.05 26.76
N SER A 3 26.18 12.03 27.62
CA SER A 3 25.06 11.58 28.45
C SER A 3 24.95 12.49 29.66
N ALA A 4 24.48 13.72 29.44
CA ALA A 4 23.98 14.52 30.56
C ALA A 4 22.85 13.73 31.23
N SER A 5 23.13 13.25 32.45
CA SER A 5 22.20 12.55 33.33
C SER A 5 20.95 13.41 33.56
N LEU A 6 19.78 12.77 33.66
CA LEU A 6 18.56 13.50 33.98
C LEU A 6 18.71 14.11 35.39
N PRO A 7 18.53 15.43 35.58
CA PRO A 7 18.51 16.02 36.90
C PRO A 7 17.40 15.43 37.76
N VAL A 8 17.69 15.11 39.02
CA VAL A 8 16.72 14.62 40.01
C VAL A 8 15.53 15.59 40.11
N SER A 9 15.77 16.89 39.99
CA SER A 9 14.75 17.95 39.93
C SER A 9 13.65 17.70 38.91
N ASN A 10 13.94 17.12 37.75
CA ASN A 10 12.92 16.89 36.71
C ASN A 10 11.89 15.83 37.09
N VAL A 11 12.20 14.97 38.06
CA VAL A 11 11.22 14.01 38.61
C VAL A 11 10.17 14.75 39.44
N PHE A 12 10.58 15.79 40.18
CA PHE A 12 9.76 16.47 41.20
C PHE A 12 9.16 17.81 40.75
N ASN A 13 9.81 18.52 39.83
CA ASN A 13 9.43 19.87 39.43
C ASN A 13 8.26 19.86 38.43
N LEU A 14 7.04 19.92 38.98
CA LEU A 14 5.82 20.17 38.21
C LEU A 14 5.44 21.65 38.30
N VAL A 15 5.15 22.27 37.16
CA VAL A 15 4.71 23.66 37.05
C VAL A 15 3.19 23.69 36.90
N LYS A 16 2.52 24.66 37.53
CA LYS A 16 1.06 24.83 37.39
C LYS A 16 0.73 25.35 35.99
N GLY A 17 -0.01 24.57 35.21
CA GLY A 17 -0.48 24.89 33.85
C GLY A 17 -1.94 25.37 33.79
N GLY A 18 -2.67 25.29 34.90
CA GLY A 18 -4.06 25.71 35.07
C GLY A 18 -4.55 25.42 36.50
N GLU A 19 -5.82 25.66 36.82
CA GLU A 19 -6.35 25.38 38.17
C GLU A 19 -6.22 23.89 38.57
N SER A 20 -6.42 22.99 37.61
CA SER A 20 -6.40 21.53 37.80
C SER A 20 -5.42 20.82 36.87
N VAL A 21 -4.43 21.55 36.33
CA VAL A 21 -3.46 21.03 35.36
C VAL A 21 -2.05 21.32 35.85
N MET A 22 -1.25 20.26 35.95
CA MET A 22 0.20 20.34 36.19
C MET A 22 0.96 19.99 34.91
N ARG A 23 2.15 20.55 34.75
CA ARG A 23 3.01 20.38 33.57
C ARG A 23 4.40 19.95 34.02
N ALA A 24 4.96 18.91 33.41
CA ALA A 24 6.37 18.56 33.55
C ALA A 24 7.11 18.97 32.27
N ASP A 25 8.15 19.76 32.43
CA ASP A 25 8.99 20.17 31.31
C ASP A 25 10.08 19.13 31.00
N PRO A 26 10.53 19.04 29.74
CA PRO A 26 11.65 18.19 29.36
C PRO A 26 12.97 18.66 30.00
N PRO A 27 14.02 17.82 30.04
CA PRO A 27 14.06 16.43 29.55
C PRO A 27 13.26 15.45 30.42
N HIS A 28 12.78 14.36 29.80
CA HIS A 28 12.13 13.24 30.48
C HIS A 28 13.07 12.01 30.51
N ALA A 29 12.91 11.14 31.50
CA ALA A 29 13.66 9.89 31.66
C ALA A 29 13.25 8.85 30.61
N GLY A 30 14.23 8.12 30.07
CA GLY A 30 14.01 6.86 29.35
C GLY A 30 14.14 5.65 30.27
N GLY A 31 13.47 4.56 29.91
CA GLY A 31 13.57 3.31 30.66
C GLY A 31 14.90 2.58 30.42
N PRO A 32 15.27 1.61 31.28
CA PRO A 32 16.54 0.90 31.21
C PRO A 32 16.71 0.04 29.94
N THR A 33 15.61 -0.36 29.31
CA THR A 33 15.57 -1.21 28.11
C THR A 33 15.26 -0.44 26.81
N GLY A 34 15.05 0.88 26.86
CA GLY A 34 14.71 1.64 25.67
C GLY A 34 14.77 3.17 25.83
N VAL A 35 15.51 3.82 24.94
CA VAL A 35 15.74 5.27 24.94
C VAL A 35 14.65 6.08 24.24
N ALA A 36 13.75 5.46 23.47
CA ALA A 36 12.75 6.18 22.68
C ALA A 36 11.47 6.59 23.44
N ARG A 37 11.22 5.99 24.61
CA ARG A 37 9.94 6.11 25.34
C ARG A 37 10.13 6.61 26.77
N ALA A 38 9.20 7.45 27.23
CA ALA A 38 9.18 7.95 28.60
C ALA A 38 9.11 6.78 29.61
N TYR A 39 9.92 6.87 30.66
CA TYR A 39 9.98 5.88 31.74
C TYR A 39 8.68 5.84 32.54
N GLY A 40 8.13 4.64 32.77
CA GLY A 40 6.85 4.46 33.44
C GLY A 40 6.86 4.98 34.89
N GLY A 41 7.91 4.71 35.65
CA GLY A 41 8.07 5.23 37.01
C GLY A 41 8.06 6.76 37.10
N GLN A 42 8.55 7.47 36.07
CA GLN A 42 8.40 8.93 36.00
C GLN A 42 6.92 9.32 35.83
N LEU A 43 6.18 8.64 34.95
CA LEU A 43 4.78 8.95 34.70
C LEU A 43 3.90 8.67 35.93
N VAL A 44 4.15 7.54 36.61
CA VAL A 44 3.46 7.16 37.85
C VAL A 44 3.74 8.17 38.96
N SER A 45 5.03 8.48 39.20
CA SER A 45 5.43 9.38 40.28
C SER A 45 4.92 10.80 40.03
N GLN A 46 5.03 11.32 38.81
CA GLN A 46 4.54 12.65 38.46
C GLN A 46 3.00 12.74 38.46
N ALA A 47 2.29 11.67 38.10
CA ALA A 47 0.83 11.65 38.22
C ALA A 47 0.38 11.73 39.68
N ALA A 48 0.99 10.96 40.59
CA ALA A 48 0.71 11.06 42.01
C ALA A 48 1.11 12.44 42.57
N ASN A 49 2.30 12.92 42.21
CA ASN A 49 2.81 14.22 42.67
C ASN A 49 1.93 15.38 42.19
N SER A 50 1.39 15.32 40.97
CA SER A 50 0.48 16.34 40.44
C SER A 50 -0.77 16.51 41.32
N PHE A 51 -1.27 15.41 41.89
CA PHE A 51 -2.39 15.41 42.80
C PHE A 51 -2.01 15.92 44.20
N ILE A 52 -0.86 15.48 44.73
CA ILE A 52 -0.33 15.91 46.04
C ILE A 52 -0.05 17.42 46.05
N ILE A 53 0.55 17.97 44.99
CA ILE A 53 0.84 19.42 44.90
C ILE A 53 -0.45 20.25 44.93
N LEU A 54 -1.51 19.77 44.26
CA LEU A 54 -2.81 20.44 44.27
C LEU A 54 -3.58 20.22 45.58
N ASN A 55 -3.22 19.20 46.38
CA ASN A 55 -3.90 18.79 47.60
C ASN A 55 -2.85 18.42 48.67
N PRO A 56 -2.19 19.38 49.34
CA PRO A 56 -1.05 19.09 50.21
C PRO A 56 -1.42 18.42 51.56
N HIS A 57 -2.70 18.34 51.90
CA HIS A 57 -3.20 17.82 53.18
C HIS A 57 -3.72 16.37 53.13
N ILE A 58 -3.47 15.67 52.03
CA ILE A 58 -3.96 14.31 51.83
C ILE A 58 -2.81 13.32 51.71
N VAL A 59 -3.09 12.07 52.09
CA VAL A 59 -2.15 10.97 52.07
C VAL A 59 -2.66 9.94 51.07
N PRO A 60 -1.97 9.74 49.92
CA PRO A 60 -2.30 8.65 49.00
C PRO A 60 -2.08 7.29 49.66
N HIS A 61 -3.03 6.37 49.53
CA HIS A 61 -2.90 4.99 49.98
C HIS A 61 -2.78 4.01 48.82
N THR A 62 -3.39 4.31 47.68
CA THR A 62 -3.32 3.47 46.48
C THR A 62 -3.19 4.31 45.23
N VAL A 63 -2.26 3.93 44.36
CA VAL A 63 -2.02 4.56 43.05
C VAL A 63 -2.18 3.49 41.98
N ASN A 64 -3.22 3.61 41.15
CA ASN A 64 -3.51 2.68 40.06
C ASN A 64 -3.28 3.38 38.72
N TYR A 65 -2.17 3.07 38.06
CA TYR A 65 -1.80 3.66 36.78
C TYR A 65 -2.06 2.69 35.63
N LYS A 66 -2.70 3.18 34.57
CA LYS A 66 -2.88 2.50 33.28
C LYS A 66 -2.04 3.20 32.23
N PHE A 67 -1.14 2.46 31.61
CA PHE A 67 -0.34 2.93 30.48
C PHE A 67 -1.16 2.74 29.20
N ILE A 68 -1.48 3.84 28.50
CA ILE A 68 -2.38 3.83 27.34
C ILE A 68 -1.58 3.88 26.03
N ALA A 69 -0.55 4.73 25.99
CA ALA A 69 0.30 4.87 24.82
C ALA A 69 1.71 5.33 25.23
N PRO A 70 2.75 5.06 24.42
CA PRO A 70 4.10 5.47 24.76
C PRO A 70 4.27 6.99 24.64
N GLY A 71 4.86 7.62 25.67
CA GLY A 71 5.36 8.99 25.60
C GLY A 71 6.67 9.05 24.81
N LYS A 72 6.83 10.05 23.93
CA LYS A 72 7.99 10.21 23.02
C LYS A 72 9.15 10.91 23.72
N LEU A 73 10.37 10.40 23.55
CA LEU A 73 11.63 11.01 24.03
C LEU A 73 12.52 11.62 22.95
N PHE A 74 12.38 11.19 21.69
CA PHE A 74 13.23 11.67 20.59
C PHE A 74 12.46 11.90 19.29
N TYR A 75 12.96 12.84 18.47
CA TYR A 75 12.54 13.08 17.09
C TYR A 75 13.68 12.78 16.12
N PHE A 76 13.35 12.25 14.94
CA PHE A 76 14.27 12.09 13.83
C PHE A 76 14.34 13.37 13.01
N ILE A 77 15.56 13.91 12.85
CA ILE A 77 15.81 15.03 11.93
C ILE A 77 16.62 14.47 10.76
N THR A 78 15.91 14.17 9.65
CA THR A 78 16.40 13.80 8.29
C THR A 78 16.85 12.34 8.02
N GLN A 79 16.60 11.90 6.77
CA GLN A 79 16.71 10.53 6.25
C GLN A 79 18.15 10.04 5.95
N HIS A 80 19.18 10.86 6.17
CA HIS A 80 20.56 10.49 5.75
C HIS A 80 21.59 10.36 6.88
N ARG A 81 21.30 10.80 8.11
CA ARG A 81 22.08 10.49 9.33
C ARG A 81 21.15 10.50 10.54
N ALA A 82 21.13 9.43 11.32
CA ALA A 82 20.27 9.33 12.52
C ALA A 82 20.76 10.28 13.64
N HIS A 83 20.32 11.54 13.57
CA HIS A 83 20.42 12.46 14.69
C HIS A 83 19.15 12.37 15.53
N TYR A 84 19.28 11.79 16.72
CA TYR A 84 18.24 11.77 17.74
C TYR A 84 18.22 13.13 18.46
N VAL A 85 17.17 13.92 18.27
CA VAL A 85 16.97 15.15 19.04
C VAL A 85 16.02 14.87 20.21
N LYS A 86 16.49 15.14 21.44
CA LYS A 86 15.66 14.99 22.66
C LYS A 86 14.38 15.80 22.51
N THR A 87 13.26 15.23 22.93
CA THR A 87 11.95 15.87 22.89
C THR A 87 11.98 17.20 23.65
N THR A 88 11.39 18.23 23.05
CA THR A 88 11.10 19.51 23.71
C THR A 88 9.63 19.60 24.16
N ILE A 89 8.88 18.51 24.02
CA ILE A 89 7.44 18.49 24.28
C ILE A 89 7.16 18.12 25.74
N PRO A 90 6.43 18.96 26.50
CA PRO A 90 6.11 18.71 27.91
C PRO A 90 5.02 17.64 28.10
N LEU A 91 4.93 17.13 29.33
CA LEU A 91 3.86 16.27 29.80
C LEU A 91 2.82 17.10 30.56
N HIS A 92 1.54 16.86 30.30
CA HIS A 92 0.43 17.54 30.97
C HIS A 92 -0.38 16.55 31.81
N TYR A 93 -0.57 16.86 33.08
CA TYR A 93 -1.30 16.07 34.07
C TYR A 93 -2.58 16.81 34.45
N LYS A 94 -3.73 16.32 33.97
CA LYS A 94 -5.04 16.89 34.27
C LYS A 94 -5.65 16.13 35.45
N VAL A 95 -5.85 16.83 36.55
CA VAL A 95 -6.28 16.26 37.84
C VAL A 95 -7.77 16.53 38.07
N HIS A 96 -8.51 15.49 38.41
CA HIS A 96 -9.91 15.53 38.80
C HIS A 96 -10.05 14.90 40.18
N SER A 97 -10.26 15.72 41.22
CA SER A 97 -10.42 15.27 42.60
C SER A 97 -11.89 15.16 42.97
N TYR A 98 -12.29 14.06 43.61
CA TYR A 98 -13.61 13.84 44.19
C TYR A 98 -13.47 13.71 45.72
N GLU A 99 -13.24 14.83 46.41
CA GLU A 99 -12.91 14.85 47.85
C GLU A 99 -13.93 14.11 48.73
N LYS A 100 -15.22 14.20 48.42
CA LYS A 100 -16.27 13.49 49.18
C LYS A 100 -16.18 11.96 49.07
N CYS A 101 -15.48 11.47 48.05
CA CYS A 101 -15.35 10.05 47.74
C CYS A 101 -13.94 9.52 47.99
N ASN A 102 -12.98 10.35 48.46
CA ASN A 102 -11.60 9.95 48.70
C ASN A 102 -10.90 9.33 47.46
N VAL A 103 -11.30 9.79 46.26
CA VAL A 103 -10.77 9.30 44.98
C VAL A 103 -10.39 10.49 44.09
N ALA A 104 -9.30 10.37 43.37
CA ALA A 104 -8.90 11.29 42.31
C ALA A 104 -8.54 10.53 41.03
N SER A 105 -8.72 11.19 39.89
CA SER A 105 -8.31 10.71 38.58
C SER A 105 -7.32 11.71 37.96
N VAL A 106 -6.23 11.22 37.39
CA VAL A 106 -5.23 12.04 36.69
C VAL A 106 -5.08 11.49 35.28
N SER A 107 -5.36 12.32 34.27
CA SER A 107 -5.13 11.98 32.86
C SER A 107 -3.84 12.63 32.38
N VAL A 108 -2.97 11.86 31.73
CA VAL A 108 -1.64 12.29 31.30
C VAL A 108 -1.59 12.41 29.78
N TYR A 109 -1.20 13.59 29.30
CA TYR A 109 -1.15 13.94 27.87
C TYR A 109 0.26 14.36 27.43
N GLN A 110 0.60 14.06 26.18
CA GLN A 110 1.75 14.63 25.49
C GLN A 110 1.33 15.00 24.04
N SER A 111 1.45 16.27 23.66
CA SER A 111 0.92 16.78 22.38
C SER A 111 -0.55 16.39 22.12
N ASP A 112 -1.43 16.65 23.10
CA ASP A 112 -2.86 16.30 23.06
C ASP A 112 -3.19 14.80 22.94
N LYS A 113 -2.18 13.92 22.90
CA LYS A 113 -2.36 12.47 22.95
C LYS A 113 -2.44 12.00 24.40
N LEU A 114 -3.52 11.31 24.76
CA LEU A 114 -3.62 10.61 26.04
C LEU A 114 -2.62 9.45 26.08
N ILE A 115 -1.68 9.48 27.02
CA ILE A 115 -0.62 8.46 27.16
C ILE A 115 -0.76 7.62 28.43
N GLY A 116 -1.50 8.11 29.43
CA GLY A 116 -1.79 7.33 30.63
C GLY A 116 -2.92 7.91 31.47
N MET A 117 -3.45 7.08 32.36
CA MET A 117 -4.50 7.45 33.31
C MET A 117 -4.17 6.86 34.68
N CYS A 118 -4.30 7.66 35.72
CA CYS A 118 -4.04 7.27 37.10
C CYS A 118 -5.30 7.46 37.94
N HIS A 119 -5.61 6.50 38.81
CA HIS A 119 -6.62 6.65 39.86
C HIS A 119 -5.93 6.56 41.21
N ILE A 120 -6.15 7.58 42.03
CA ILE A 120 -5.54 7.72 43.35
C ILE A 120 -6.64 7.64 44.38
N GLN A 121 -6.37 6.87 45.41
CA GLN A 121 -7.25 6.63 46.52
C GLN A 121 -6.50 7.19 47.74
N PHE A 122 -7.12 8.08 48.52
CA PHE A 122 -6.42 8.90 49.53
C PHE A 122 -7.23 9.13 50.82
N SER A 123 -6.55 9.55 51.88
CA SER A 123 -7.16 9.94 53.17
C SER A 123 -6.64 11.32 53.62
N LYS A 124 -7.13 11.83 54.76
CA LYS A 124 -6.65 13.07 55.40
C LYS A 124 -5.59 12.86 56.47
N SER A 125 -5.32 11.61 56.87
CA SER A 125 -4.35 11.26 57.91
C SER A 125 -3.49 10.08 57.50
N ALA A 126 -2.21 10.11 57.88
CA ALA A 126 -1.32 8.97 57.73
C ALA A 126 -1.67 7.80 58.67
N ASP A 127 -2.53 8.00 59.69
CA ASP A 127 -2.95 6.96 60.64
C ASP A 127 -3.67 5.78 59.97
N PHE A 128 -4.14 5.94 58.73
CA PHE A 128 -4.73 4.85 57.94
C PHE A 128 -3.68 3.93 57.29
N LEU A 129 -2.39 4.27 57.40
CA LEU A 129 -1.27 3.47 56.92
C LEU A 129 -0.59 2.80 58.12
N ASP A 130 -1.12 1.65 58.53
CA ASP A 130 -0.49 0.85 59.57
C ASP A 130 0.87 0.33 59.12
N SER A 131 1.82 0.30 60.06
CA SER A 131 3.14 -0.28 59.81
C SER A 131 3.01 -1.75 59.39
N SER A 132 3.48 -2.08 58.18
CA SER A 132 3.45 -3.47 57.70
C SER A 132 4.16 -4.43 58.69
N PRO A 133 3.55 -5.56 59.07
CA PRO A 133 4.20 -6.59 59.88
C PRO A 133 5.23 -7.41 59.07
N ILE A 134 5.28 -7.21 57.76
CA ILE A 134 6.14 -7.97 56.85
C ILE A 134 7.56 -7.39 56.91
N THR A 135 8.50 -8.24 57.34
CA THR A 135 9.94 -7.98 57.24
C THR A 135 10.62 -9.07 56.42
N SER A 136 11.63 -8.72 55.62
CA SER A 136 12.46 -9.70 54.90
C SER A 136 13.89 -9.67 55.45
N PRO A 137 14.27 -10.62 56.33
CA PRO A 137 15.62 -10.68 56.89
C PRO A 137 16.64 -11.35 55.97
N GLU A 138 16.23 -11.85 54.81
CA GLU A 138 17.05 -12.72 53.93
C GLU A 138 18.11 -11.96 53.12
N TYR A 139 18.04 -10.63 53.07
CA TYR A 139 18.93 -9.78 52.27
C TYR A 139 19.88 -8.94 53.13
N GLY A 140 21.16 -8.93 52.74
CA GLY A 140 22.18 -8.09 53.36
C GLY A 140 21.98 -6.59 53.11
N PRO A 141 22.62 -5.73 53.89
CA PRO A 141 22.59 -4.29 53.69
C PRO A 141 23.20 -3.85 52.36
N HIS A 142 22.83 -2.67 51.88
CA HIS A 142 23.22 -2.16 50.56
C HIS A 142 24.75 -2.02 50.35
N TRP A 143 25.55 -1.88 51.41
CA TRP A 143 27.02 -1.76 51.30
C TRP A 143 27.73 -3.08 51.00
N ASP A 144 27.05 -4.21 51.14
CA ASP A 144 27.60 -5.52 50.77
C ASP A 144 27.59 -5.75 49.24
N PHE A 145 26.94 -4.86 48.47
CA PHE A 145 26.73 -4.99 47.04
C PHE A 145 27.39 -3.86 46.26
N PRO A 146 28.09 -4.15 45.14
CA PRO A 146 28.74 -3.12 44.34
C PRO A 146 27.72 -2.27 43.55
N PRO A 147 28.04 -1.00 43.26
CA PRO A 147 27.21 -0.16 42.39
C PRO A 147 27.17 -0.69 40.96
N VAL A 148 26.05 -0.44 40.26
CA VAL A 148 25.81 -0.92 38.90
C VAL A 148 26.94 -0.57 37.92
N LEU A 149 27.58 0.60 38.08
CA LEU A 149 28.69 1.05 37.24
C LEU A 149 29.91 0.11 37.30
N GLU A 150 30.26 -0.38 38.49
CA GLU A 150 31.36 -1.35 38.66
C GLU A 150 31.00 -2.72 38.07
N VAL A 151 29.71 -3.05 38.02
CA VAL A 151 29.21 -4.27 37.36
C VAL A 151 29.27 -4.12 35.84
N VAL A 152 28.90 -2.95 35.28
CA VAL A 152 28.89 -2.64 33.84
C VAL A 152 30.27 -2.87 33.20
N GLU A 153 31.35 -2.46 33.88
CA GLU A 153 32.71 -2.54 33.36
C GLU A 153 33.14 -3.98 33.03
N LYS A 154 32.51 -4.97 33.68
CA LYS A 154 32.81 -6.40 33.52
C LYS A 154 31.88 -7.09 32.52
N MET A 155 30.97 -6.36 31.87
CA MET A 155 29.93 -6.89 30.99
C MET A 155 30.16 -6.48 29.52
N ASP A 156 29.60 -7.27 28.60
CA ASP A 156 29.61 -7.01 27.17
C ASP A 156 28.19 -7.03 26.55
N GLY A 157 28.11 -6.70 25.26
CA GLY A 157 26.90 -6.83 24.45
C GLY A 157 25.66 -6.09 24.98
N ALA A 158 24.50 -6.76 24.90
CA ALA A 158 23.21 -6.20 25.27
C ALA A 158 23.07 -5.93 26.78
N THR A 159 23.71 -6.76 27.62
CA THR A 159 23.72 -6.61 29.07
C THR A 159 24.43 -5.32 29.49
N ARG A 160 25.59 -5.05 28.88
CA ARG A 160 26.30 -3.78 29.07
C ARG A 160 25.42 -2.57 28.71
N PHE A 161 24.74 -2.60 27.57
CA PHE A 161 23.85 -1.52 27.12
C PHE A 161 22.72 -1.23 28.12
N VAL A 162 22.06 -2.26 28.65
CA VAL A 162 21.00 -2.09 29.66
C VAL A 162 21.56 -1.46 30.93
N LEU A 163 22.69 -1.95 31.42
CA LEU A 163 23.31 -1.44 32.64
C LEU A 163 23.86 -0.01 32.47
N GLU A 164 24.38 0.36 31.31
CA GLU A 164 24.77 1.74 30.97
C GLU A 164 23.56 2.69 30.99
N ASN A 165 22.40 2.26 30.48
CA ASN A 165 21.17 3.04 30.56
C ASN A 165 20.66 3.19 32.00
N MET A 166 20.78 2.15 32.82
CA MET A 166 20.47 2.23 34.26
C MET A 166 21.37 3.23 34.97
N ALA A 167 22.66 3.24 34.65
CA ALA A 167 23.59 4.20 35.20
C ALA A 167 23.26 5.66 34.83
N ASN A 168 22.49 5.91 33.76
CA ASN A 168 22.06 7.24 33.35
C ASN A 168 20.80 7.76 34.07
N LEU A 169 20.09 6.91 34.81
CA LEU A 169 18.93 7.31 35.60
C LEU A 169 19.34 8.12 36.83
N PRO A 170 18.40 8.90 37.43
CA PRO A 170 18.63 9.61 38.69
C PRO A 170 18.75 8.68 39.92
N LEU A 171 19.03 7.38 39.72
CA LEU A 171 19.13 6.36 40.75
C LEU A 171 20.55 5.81 40.87
N GLU A 172 21.04 5.66 42.09
CA GLU A 172 22.12 4.75 42.44
C GLU A 172 21.51 3.37 42.67
N ILE A 173 22.02 2.35 41.97
CA ILE A 173 21.47 1.00 41.98
C ILE A 173 22.58 0.02 42.36
N ARG A 174 22.28 -0.90 43.27
CA ARG A 174 23.16 -1.97 43.72
C ARG A 174 22.42 -3.31 43.59
N PRO A 175 22.69 -4.09 42.54
CA PRO A 175 22.04 -5.39 42.35
C PRO A 175 22.34 -6.35 43.50
N VAL A 176 21.32 -7.06 43.99
CA VAL A 176 21.44 -8.06 45.07
C VAL A 176 21.30 -9.46 44.48
N GLU A 177 20.12 -9.80 43.97
CA GLU A 177 19.87 -10.98 43.15
C GLU A 177 19.28 -10.49 41.83
N SER A 178 20.06 -10.39 40.74
CA SER A 178 19.54 -9.84 39.49
C SER A 178 19.88 -10.71 38.28
N PRO A 179 18.98 -10.82 37.28
CA PRO A 179 19.31 -11.35 35.96
C PRO A 179 20.56 -10.73 35.34
N MET A 180 20.86 -9.49 35.71
CA MET A 180 21.99 -8.73 35.18
C MET A 180 23.30 -8.96 35.94
N SER A 181 23.28 -9.71 37.05
CA SER A 181 24.46 -9.96 37.91
C SER A 181 25.05 -11.37 37.75
N LEU A 182 24.75 -12.09 36.66
CA LEU A 182 25.32 -13.40 36.30
C LEU A 182 25.11 -14.56 37.30
N LEU A 183 24.25 -14.44 38.33
CA LEU A 183 24.30 -15.32 39.50
C LEU A 183 22.96 -15.84 40.06
N THR A 184 21.87 -15.88 39.30
CA THR A 184 20.62 -16.42 39.86
C THR A 184 19.78 -17.21 38.87
N ASP A 185 19.51 -18.47 39.24
CA ASP A 185 18.52 -19.36 38.61
C ASP A 185 17.10 -19.15 39.17
N LYS A 186 16.88 -18.11 40.00
CA LYS A 186 15.59 -17.85 40.65
C LYS A 186 14.69 -16.93 39.81
N ASP A 187 13.38 -17.15 39.87
CA ASP A 187 12.32 -16.36 39.20
C ASP A 187 12.02 -15.04 39.95
N ARG A 188 13.07 -14.39 40.47
CA ARG A 188 12.99 -13.16 41.27
C ARG A 188 14.15 -12.21 40.94
N THR A 189 13.93 -10.91 41.08
CA THR A 189 15.01 -9.90 41.09
C THR A 189 14.94 -9.07 42.35
N SER A 190 16.09 -8.72 42.89
CA SER A 190 16.22 -7.78 43.98
C SER A 190 17.42 -6.85 43.79
N PHE A 191 17.25 -5.61 44.19
CA PHE A 191 18.29 -4.58 44.15
C PHE A 191 18.00 -3.51 45.19
N TRP A 192 19.06 -2.93 45.72
CA TRP A 192 18.99 -1.68 46.47
C TRP A 192 18.99 -0.51 45.50
N ALA A 193 18.09 0.44 45.69
CA ALA A 193 18.04 1.68 44.92
C ALA A 193 17.86 2.89 45.84
N LYS A 194 18.48 4.00 45.46
CA LYS A 194 18.38 5.30 46.11
C LYS A 194 18.48 6.40 45.06
N LEU A 195 17.89 7.56 45.27
CA LEU A 195 18.15 8.73 44.40
C LEU A 195 19.59 9.21 44.55
N LYS A 196 20.26 9.46 43.42
CA LYS A 196 21.63 9.99 43.41
C LYS A 196 21.67 11.33 44.16
N PRO A 197 22.72 11.59 44.96
CA PRO A 197 22.88 12.87 45.62
C PRO A 197 23.11 13.97 44.58
N VAL A 198 22.06 14.75 44.32
CA VAL A 198 22.17 16.07 43.69
C VAL A 198 21.75 17.06 44.77
N LEU A 199 22.74 17.76 45.33
CA LEU A 199 22.56 18.74 46.40
C LEU A 199 21.52 19.80 45.98
N GLY A 200 20.36 19.83 46.64
CA GLY A 200 19.43 20.97 46.62
C GLY A 200 18.00 20.72 46.12
N ASP A 201 17.71 19.61 45.43
CA ASP A 201 16.45 19.47 44.67
C ASP A 201 15.35 18.63 45.36
N ALA A 202 15.71 17.64 46.19
CA ALA A 202 14.74 16.78 46.87
C ALA A 202 14.42 17.31 48.29
N LYS A 203 13.14 17.48 48.59
CA LYS A 203 12.63 17.89 49.91
C LYS A 203 12.25 16.65 50.72
N PRO A 204 12.24 16.72 52.06
CA PRO A 204 11.76 15.61 52.91
C PRO A 204 10.36 15.09 52.51
N SER A 205 9.49 15.94 51.96
CA SER A 205 8.17 15.57 51.44
C SER A 205 8.18 14.66 50.21
N ASP A 206 9.33 14.55 49.52
CA ASP A 206 9.40 13.93 48.20
C ASP A 206 9.66 12.41 48.26
N GLY A 207 9.84 11.85 49.46
CA GLY A 207 10.17 10.43 49.61
C GLY A 207 9.12 9.48 49.04
N LEU A 208 7.82 9.84 49.14
CA LEU A 208 6.76 9.07 48.49
C LEU A 208 6.92 9.05 46.96
N VAL A 209 7.21 10.21 46.37
CA VAL A 209 7.40 10.38 44.92
C VAL A 209 8.66 9.64 44.46
N ALA A 210 9.72 9.66 45.28
CA ALA A 210 10.95 8.91 45.06
C ALA A 210 10.70 7.39 45.05
N ALA A 211 10.00 6.87 46.05
CA ALA A 211 9.66 5.46 46.13
C ALA A 211 8.71 5.01 45.00
N LEU A 212 7.74 5.86 44.60
CA LEU A 212 6.90 5.62 43.42
C LEU A 212 7.72 5.59 42.13
N PHE A 213 8.75 6.45 41.99
CA PHE A 213 9.65 6.41 40.84
C PHE A 213 10.45 5.11 40.76
N ILE A 214 10.88 4.58 41.92
CA ILE A 214 11.57 3.29 42.03
C ILE A 214 10.61 2.12 41.78
N SER A 215 9.31 2.26 42.06
CA SER A 215 8.35 1.14 42.03
C SER A 215 8.15 0.43 40.68
N ASP A 216 8.30 1.14 39.55
CA ASP A 216 8.25 0.58 38.18
C ASP A 216 9.66 0.24 37.65
N PHE A 217 10.71 0.43 38.47
CA PHE A 217 12.07 0.26 38.02
C PHE A 217 12.45 -1.21 37.91
N ALA A 218 12.98 -1.61 36.76
CA ALA A 218 13.54 -2.94 36.49
C ALA A 218 12.57 -4.13 36.72
N ILE A 219 11.32 -3.88 37.08
CA ILE A 219 10.33 -4.89 37.47
C ILE A 219 10.04 -5.92 36.36
N LEU A 220 10.04 -5.48 35.09
CA LEU A 220 9.86 -6.34 33.91
C LEU A 220 11.09 -7.21 33.59
N LEU A 221 12.26 -6.96 34.19
CA LEU A 221 13.47 -7.74 33.90
C LEU A 221 13.37 -9.17 34.43
N VAL A 222 12.62 -9.42 35.51
CA VAL A 222 12.35 -10.78 36.02
C VAL A 222 11.73 -11.64 34.92
N ALA A 223 10.68 -11.12 34.28
CA ALA A 223 10.01 -11.81 33.19
C ALA A 223 10.95 -12.01 31.98
N GLY A 224 11.76 -11.00 31.65
CA GLY A 224 12.76 -11.10 30.58
C GLY A 224 13.74 -12.25 30.81
N GLU A 225 14.16 -12.44 32.05
CA GLU A 225 15.08 -13.51 32.45
C GLU A 225 14.44 -14.90 32.43
N ILE A 226 13.20 -15.02 32.91
CA ILE A 226 12.44 -16.29 32.82
C ILE A 226 12.31 -16.71 31.36
N TYR A 227 11.99 -15.77 30.46
CA TYR A 227 11.96 -16.03 29.02
C TYR A 227 13.33 -16.41 28.45
N ARG A 228 14.40 -15.70 28.85
CA ARG A 228 15.77 -15.99 28.42
C ARG A 228 16.20 -17.41 28.82
N ARG A 229 15.94 -17.84 30.06
CA ARG A 229 16.22 -19.21 30.54
C ARG A 229 15.36 -20.26 29.84
N ALA A 230 14.12 -19.91 29.52
CA ALA A 230 13.24 -20.72 28.66
C ALA A 230 13.63 -20.65 27.17
N GLU A 231 14.76 -20.01 26.83
CA GLU A 231 15.27 -19.93 25.47
C GLU A 231 14.32 -19.20 24.48
N ILE A 232 13.41 -18.40 25.03
CA ILE A 232 12.46 -17.55 24.29
C ILE A 232 13.04 -16.13 24.27
N MET A 233 13.39 -15.66 23.08
CA MET A 233 13.88 -14.28 22.94
C MET A 233 12.71 -13.31 23.16
N ILE A 234 12.97 -12.12 23.68
CA ILE A 234 11.98 -11.04 23.86
C ILE A 234 12.42 -9.84 23.03
N THR A 235 11.54 -9.32 22.18
CA THR A 235 11.82 -8.17 21.28
C THR A 235 11.33 -6.84 21.84
N GLY A 236 10.46 -6.87 22.84
CA GLY A 236 9.94 -5.67 23.48
C GLY A 236 9.26 -5.99 24.81
N ALA A 237 9.26 -5.00 25.72
CA ALA A 237 8.52 -5.07 26.97
C ALA A 237 7.82 -3.73 27.20
N SER A 238 6.58 -3.76 27.67
CA SER A 238 5.80 -2.56 28.02
C SER A 238 4.95 -2.81 29.25
N SER A 239 4.89 -1.85 30.17
CA SER A 239 3.94 -1.86 31.27
C SER A 239 2.52 -1.60 30.71
N LEU A 240 1.54 -2.40 31.12
CA LEU A 240 0.11 -2.18 30.81
C LEU A 240 -0.60 -1.51 31.98
N HIS A 241 -0.26 -1.95 33.19
CA HIS A 241 -0.90 -1.53 34.43
C HIS A 241 0.07 -1.61 35.60
N HIS A 242 -0.02 -0.65 36.52
CA HIS A 242 0.80 -0.56 37.72
C HIS A 242 -0.02 -0.10 38.91
N SER A 243 -0.26 -1.00 39.86
CA SER A 243 -0.95 -0.71 41.12
C SER A 243 0.04 -0.70 42.26
N VAL A 244 0.06 0.39 43.02
CA VAL A 244 0.88 0.55 44.21
C VAL A 244 -0.01 0.74 45.42
N TRP A 245 0.23 -0.05 46.47
CA TRP A 245 -0.30 0.19 47.81
C TRP A 245 0.82 0.71 48.69
N ILE A 246 0.56 1.85 49.32
CA ILE A 246 1.51 2.56 50.16
C ILE A 246 1.22 2.16 51.61
N HIS A 247 2.23 1.69 52.33
CA HIS A 247 2.12 1.25 53.72
C HIS A 247 2.79 2.21 54.71
N GLU A 248 3.58 3.16 54.21
CA GLU A 248 4.26 4.17 55.02
C GLU A 248 4.32 5.50 54.26
N ALA A 249 3.73 6.56 54.84
CA ALA A 249 3.67 7.87 54.20
C ALA A 249 4.99 8.66 54.32
N ASN A 250 5.70 8.48 55.43
CA ASN A 250 6.87 9.28 55.80
C ASN A 250 8.16 8.62 55.30
N LEU A 251 8.33 8.62 53.98
CA LEU A 251 9.50 8.07 53.33
C LEU A 251 10.58 9.15 53.17
N ASP A 252 11.84 8.75 53.30
CA ASP A 252 12.98 9.62 53.04
C ASP A 252 13.43 9.45 51.58
N PRO A 253 13.44 10.50 50.74
CA PRO A 253 13.87 10.41 49.35
C PRO A 253 15.34 10.04 49.17
N LEU A 254 16.17 10.19 50.22
CA LEU A 254 17.59 9.88 50.21
C LEU A 254 17.93 8.58 50.93
N SER A 255 16.95 7.84 51.46
CA SER A 255 17.18 6.52 52.03
C SER A 255 17.34 5.45 50.96
N TRP A 256 17.98 4.33 51.31
CA TRP A 256 18.01 3.15 50.45
C TRP A 256 16.73 2.34 50.56
N TYR A 257 16.23 1.91 49.40
CA TYR A 257 15.08 1.02 49.28
C TYR A 257 15.48 -0.27 48.61
N LEU A 258 15.20 -1.40 49.28
CA LEU A 258 15.34 -2.73 48.70
C LEU A 258 14.06 -3.04 47.93
N THR A 259 14.20 -3.26 46.63
CA THR A 259 13.10 -3.76 45.81
C THR A 259 13.27 -5.26 45.65
N VAL A 260 12.22 -6.03 45.93
CA VAL A 260 12.16 -7.48 45.70
C VAL A 260 10.96 -7.76 44.82
N THR A 261 11.19 -8.24 43.61
CA THR A 261 10.14 -8.54 42.63
C THR A 261 10.16 -10.01 42.28
N GLU A 262 8.97 -10.61 42.29
CA GLU A 262 8.72 -11.99 41.89
C GLU A 262 7.70 -12.00 40.74
N CYS A 263 7.78 -13.02 39.89
CA CYS A 263 6.79 -13.23 38.85
C CYS A 263 5.79 -14.30 39.28
N ASP A 264 4.53 -13.91 39.50
CA ASP A 264 3.48 -14.82 39.93
C ASP A 264 3.01 -15.72 38.78
N VAL A 265 2.70 -15.08 37.64
CA VAL A 265 2.04 -15.73 36.51
C VAL A 265 2.55 -15.14 35.20
N MET A 266 2.85 -16.02 34.23
CA MET A 266 3.18 -15.66 32.86
C MET A 266 2.31 -16.46 31.89
N SER A 267 1.55 -15.77 31.03
CA SER A 267 0.66 -16.42 30.07
C SER A 267 0.46 -15.56 28.83
N TYR A 268 0.56 -16.13 27.63
CA TYR A 268 0.34 -15.45 26.34
C TYR A 268 1.04 -14.08 26.20
N GLY A 269 2.30 -13.98 26.63
CA GLY A 269 3.05 -12.71 26.58
C GLY A 269 2.61 -11.67 27.62
N ARG A 270 1.61 -11.94 28.46
CA ARG A 270 1.28 -11.13 29.64
C ARG A 270 1.97 -11.70 30.86
N VAL A 271 2.47 -10.81 31.71
CA VAL A 271 3.15 -11.18 32.95
C VAL A 271 2.57 -10.39 34.09
N ARG A 272 2.28 -11.09 35.18
CA ARG A 272 1.86 -10.50 36.43
C ARG A 272 3.02 -10.60 37.41
N LEU A 273 3.46 -9.45 37.89
CA LEU A 273 4.60 -9.29 38.78
C LEU A 273 4.10 -8.72 40.11
N GLU A 274 4.59 -9.26 41.20
CA GLU A 274 4.45 -8.68 42.54
C GLU A 274 5.81 -8.12 42.96
N SER A 275 5.84 -6.89 43.44
CA SER A 275 7.05 -6.28 43.99
C SER A 275 6.81 -5.71 45.38
N ARG A 276 7.78 -5.88 46.25
CA ARG A 276 7.81 -5.32 47.61
C ARG A 276 8.99 -4.36 47.70
N ILE A 277 8.70 -3.16 48.16
CA ILE A 277 9.71 -2.14 48.43
C ILE A 277 9.87 -2.08 49.94
N LEU A 278 11.10 -2.29 50.42
CA LEU A 278 11.45 -2.28 51.83
C LEU A 278 12.43 -1.14 52.12
N ASN A 279 12.32 -0.52 53.30
CA ASN A 279 13.30 0.45 53.76
C ASN A 279 14.58 -0.24 54.28
N GLU A 280 15.57 0.54 54.71
CA GLU A 280 16.85 0.04 55.27
C GLU A 280 16.67 -0.91 56.48
N ASN A 281 15.59 -0.73 57.23
CA ASN A 281 15.23 -1.60 58.36
C ASN A 281 14.54 -2.90 57.92
N ARG A 282 14.39 -3.13 56.61
CA ARG A 282 13.71 -4.28 55.98
C ARG A 282 12.23 -4.35 56.27
N LYS A 283 11.59 -3.23 56.58
CA LYS A 283 10.14 -3.12 56.72
C LYS A 283 9.54 -2.79 55.35
N CYS A 284 8.49 -3.50 54.96
CA CYS A 284 7.79 -3.24 53.71
C CYS A 284 7.05 -1.89 53.76
N VAL A 285 7.41 -0.97 52.86
CA VAL A 285 6.83 0.37 52.74
C VAL A 285 5.86 0.51 51.57
N MET A 286 6.00 -0.33 50.55
CA MET A 286 5.05 -0.42 49.43
C MET A 286 4.94 -1.85 48.90
N THR A 287 3.75 -2.20 48.44
CA THR A 287 3.51 -3.39 47.62
C THR A 287 3.00 -2.97 46.25
N VAL A 288 3.46 -3.65 45.22
CA VAL A 288 3.24 -3.27 43.83
C VAL A 288 2.75 -4.49 43.08
N ILE A 289 1.71 -4.31 42.28
CA ILE A 289 1.27 -5.29 41.28
C ILE A 289 1.41 -4.63 39.92
N GLN A 290 2.24 -5.23 39.07
CA GLN A 290 2.43 -4.77 37.71
C GLN A 290 2.01 -5.83 36.72
N GLU A 291 1.22 -5.42 35.75
CA GLU A 291 0.99 -6.19 34.54
C GLU A 291 1.89 -5.68 33.42
N GLY A 292 2.73 -6.57 32.92
CA GLY A 292 3.59 -6.36 31.77
C GLY A 292 3.10 -7.08 30.54
N TYR A 293 3.37 -6.50 29.38
CA TYR A 293 3.35 -7.19 28.10
C TYR A 293 4.80 -7.44 27.64
N MET A 294 5.14 -8.71 27.48
CA MET A 294 6.42 -9.25 27.04
C MET A 294 6.26 -9.79 25.63
N GLN A 295 6.79 -9.06 24.65
CA GLN A 295 6.73 -9.43 23.25
C GLN A 295 7.80 -10.49 22.97
N ARG A 296 7.39 -11.75 22.81
CA ARG A 296 8.29 -12.85 22.47
C ARG A 296 8.76 -12.74 21.02
N ALA A 297 10.04 -12.94 20.81
CA ALA A 297 10.57 -13.50 19.59
C ALA A 297 10.32 -15.01 19.65
N ASN A 298 9.38 -15.49 18.85
CA ASN A 298 9.32 -16.90 18.52
C ASN A 298 10.69 -17.35 18.00
N ARG A 299 11.11 -18.58 18.30
CA ARG A 299 12.19 -19.24 17.53
C ARG A 299 11.78 -19.53 16.09
N ASP A 300 10.48 -19.43 15.81
CA ASP A 300 9.90 -19.28 14.47
C ASP A 300 9.68 -17.79 14.05
N PHE A 301 10.13 -16.81 14.86
CA PHE A 301 10.08 -15.34 14.65
C PHE A 301 11.46 -14.67 14.72
N ASP A 302 12.54 -15.35 15.10
CA ASP A 302 13.87 -14.72 15.11
C ASP A 302 14.54 -14.66 13.73
N ALA A 303 13.79 -15.01 12.70
CA ALA A 303 13.86 -14.31 11.43
C ALA A 303 12.79 -13.20 11.41
N GLY A 304 13.15 -12.00 11.86
CA GLY A 304 12.40 -10.78 11.51
C GLY A 304 11.67 -10.10 12.66
N MET A 305 12.29 -9.03 13.14
CA MET A 305 11.67 -7.95 13.90
C MET A 305 10.40 -7.42 13.19
N ASP A 306 9.20 -7.87 13.58
CA ASP A 306 7.96 -7.37 13.00
C ASP A 306 6.68 -7.50 13.87
N SER A 307 6.15 -6.36 14.29
CA SER A 307 4.80 -6.18 14.82
C SER A 307 3.77 -6.48 13.71
N GLN A 308 3.11 -7.66 13.65
CA GLN A 308 2.36 -7.99 12.43
C GLN A 308 0.90 -8.56 12.48
N PRO A 309 0.40 -9.38 13.43
CA PRO A 309 -1.00 -9.86 13.31
C PRO A 309 -2.03 -8.73 13.45
N GLU A 310 -1.92 -7.88 14.49
CA GLU A 310 -2.85 -6.77 14.68
C GLU A 310 -2.69 -5.64 13.64
N THR A 311 -1.53 -5.49 13.00
CA THR A 311 -1.32 -4.47 11.95
C THR A 311 -1.92 -4.89 10.61
N TYR A 312 -1.95 -6.19 10.28
CA TYR A 312 -2.61 -6.67 9.07
C TYR A 312 -4.14 -6.68 9.17
N PHE A 313 -4.69 -6.66 10.39
CA PHE A 313 -6.13 -6.55 10.59
C PHE A 313 -6.71 -5.39 9.78
N ASN A 314 -6.04 -4.23 9.82
CA ASN A 314 -6.45 -3.03 9.10
C ASN A 314 -6.22 -3.08 7.58
N TYR A 315 -5.54 -4.11 7.06
CA TYR A 315 -5.36 -4.25 5.61
C TYR A 315 -6.65 -4.72 4.96
N PHE A 316 -7.33 -5.67 5.61
CA PHE A 316 -8.50 -6.36 5.08
C PHE A 316 -9.80 -6.01 5.82
N ASN A 317 -9.73 -5.36 6.98
CA ASN A 317 -10.91 -4.89 7.70
C ASN A 317 -11.26 -3.44 7.33
N LEU A 318 -12.46 -3.23 6.82
CA LEU A 318 -12.99 -1.92 6.44
C LEU A 318 -14.21 -1.56 7.28
N VAL A 319 -14.37 -0.26 7.59
CA VAL A 319 -15.48 0.28 8.37
C VAL A 319 -16.44 1.00 7.44
N ARG A 320 -17.70 0.54 7.35
CA ARG A 320 -18.74 1.27 6.62
C ARG A 320 -19.11 2.54 7.38
N VAL A 321 -18.93 3.70 6.75
CA VAL A 321 -19.25 5.00 7.35
C VAL A 321 -20.70 5.39 7.05
N ASP A 322 -21.13 5.20 5.80
CA ASP A 322 -22.50 5.46 5.36
C ASP A 322 -22.90 4.54 4.19
N GLY A 323 -23.98 4.89 3.48
CA GLY A 323 -24.53 4.10 2.36
C GLY A 323 -23.52 3.79 1.25
N LEU A 324 -22.66 4.75 0.90
CA LEU A 324 -21.73 4.68 -0.23
C LEU A 324 -20.28 5.03 0.14
N THR A 325 -19.98 5.23 1.42
CA THR A 325 -18.64 5.54 1.91
C THR A 325 -18.13 4.46 2.85
N VAL A 326 -16.92 3.97 2.56
CA VAL A 326 -16.19 2.99 3.37
C VAL A 326 -14.86 3.59 3.80
N ARG A 327 -14.44 3.36 5.04
CA ARG A 327 -13.18 3.85 5.61
C ARG A 327 -12.24 2.67 5.89
N SER A 328 -10.95 2.87 5.59
CA SER A 328 -9.86 2.02 6.06
C SER A 328 -9.06 2.79 7.10
N ASP A 329 -8.83 2.17 8.27
CA ASP A 329 -8.05 2.76 9.35
C ASP A 329 -6.58 2.34 9.26
N PRO A 330 -5.62 3.19 9.67
CA PRO A 330 -4.19 2.86 9.68
C PRO A 330 -3.83 1.88 10.82
N PRO A 331 -2.66 1.20 10.79
CA PRO A 331 -1.59 1.39 9.83
C PRO A 331 -1.86 0.67 8.51
N HIS A 332 -1.57 1.35 7.40
CA HIS A 332 -1.52 0.73 6.08
C HIS A 332 -0.10 0.21 5.80
N SER A 333 0.03 -0.81 4.96
CA SER A 333 1.34 -1.30 4.50
C SER A 333 2.12 -0.17 3.85
N ALA A 334 3.34 0.09 4.33
CA ALA A 334 4.25 1.00 3.65
C ALA A 334 4.85 0.33 2.40
N ALA A 335 5.14 1.12 1.37
CA ALA A 335 5.95 0.75 0.21
C ALA A 335 7.45 0.85 0.55
N TYR A 336 8.35 0.87 -0.44
CA TYR A 336 9.81 1.03 -0.26
C TYR A 336 10.23 2.22 0.63
N THR A 337 9.35 3.20 0.87
CA THR A 337 9.57 4.30 1.80
C THR A 337 8.45 4.35 2.86
N ALA A 338 8.82 4.59 4.12
CA ALA A 338 7.89 4.55 5.27
C ALA A 338 6.79 5.64 5.23
N ASP A 339 6.88 6.60 4.31
CA ASP A 339 5.94 7.70 4.11
C ASP A 339 4.91 7.45 3.00
N ARG A 340 4.99 6.31 2.29
CA ARG A 340 4.09 5.96 1.19
C ARG A 340 3.44 4.61 1.42
N ALA A 341 2.12 4.50 1.24
CA ALA A 341 1.43 3.23 1.30
C ALA A 341 1.66 2.40 0.03
N PHE A 342 1.64 1.08 0.17
CA PHE A 342 1.76 0.12 -0.92
C PHE A 342 0.54 0.15 -1.84
N GLY A 343 0.77 0.18 -3.17
CA GLY A 343 -0.28 0.32 -4.18
C GLY A 343 -1.30 -0.82 -4.16
N GLY A 344 -0.81 -2.06 -4.13
CA GLY A 344 -1.64 -3.28 -4.08
C GLY A 344 -2.58 -3.31 -2.89
N LEU A 345 -2.19 -2.75 -1.75
CA LEU A 345 -3.10 -2.61 -0.60
C LEU A 345 -4.27 -1.66 -0.91
N ILE A 346 -4.00 -0.53 -1.56
CA ILE A 346 -5.05 0.44 -1.87
C ILE A 346 -6.01 -0.13 -2.93
N VAL A 347 -5.49 -0.85 -3.94
CA VAL A 347 -6.31 -1.55 -4.94
C VAL A 347 -7.18 -2.62 -4.27
N SER A 348 -6.58 -3.45 -3.42
CA SER A 348 -7.27 -4.48 -2.63
C SER A 348 -8.40 -3.88 -1.79
N GLN A 349 -8.14 -2.77 -1.09
CA GLN A 349 -9.14 -2.08 -0.28
C GLN A 349 -10.23 -1.41 -1.12
N ALA A 350 -9.92 -0.89 -2.31
CA ALA A 350 -10.94 -0.37 -3.23
C ALA A 350 -11.91 -1.47 -3.68
N VAL A 351 -11.42 -2.66 -4.00
CA VAL A 351 -12.27 -3.82 -4.35
C VAL A 351 -13.04 -4.32 -3.14
N ASN A 352 -12.40 -4.41 -1.97
CA ASN A 352 -13.07 -4.80 -0.73
C ASN A 352 -14.18 -3.82 -0.34
N SER A 353 -14.00 -2.52 -0.59
CA SER A 353 -15.06 -1.50 -0.36
C SER A 353 -16.28 -1.75 -1.24
N PHE A 354 -16.08 -2.19 -2.49
CA PHE A 354 -17.16 -2.59 -3.39
C PHE A 354 -17.87 -3.84 -2.89
N LEU A 355 -17.13 -4.90 -2.56
CA LEU A 355 -17.69 -6.17 -2.07
C LEU A 355 -18.44 -5.98 -0.74
N SER A 356 -17.98 -5.06 0.10
CA SER A 356 -18.64 -4.72 1.38
C SER A 356 -20.01 -4.06 1.20
N ILE A 357 -20.22 -3.32 0.10
CA ILE A 357 -21.51 -2.66 -0.20
C ILE A 357 -22.38 -3.52 -1.12
N TYR A 358 -21.77 -4.28 -2.03
CA TYR A 358 -22.45 -5.09 -3.05
C TYR A 358 -22.00 -6.57 -3.00
N PRO A 359 -22.25 -7.31 -1.90
CA PRO A 359 -21.72 -8.67 -1.71
C PRO A 359 -22.27 -9.71 -2.69
N ALA A 360 -23.42 -9.44 -3.32
CA ALA A 360 -24.05 -10.33 -4.31
C ALA A 360 -23.60 -10.06 -5.75
N ARG A 361 -22.70 -9.09 -5.97
CA ARG A 361 -22.20 -8.71 -7.30
C ARG A 361 -20.76 -9.16 -7.45
N SER A 362 -20.46 -9.74 -8.60
CA SER A 362 -19.12 -10.24 -8.86
C SER A 362 -18.32 -9.26 -9.73
N PRO A 363 -17.23 -8.65 -9.23
CA PRO A 363 -16.37 -7.83 -10.05
C PRO A 363 -15.58 -8.72 -11.01
N HIS A 364 -15.42 -8.28 -12.26
CA HIS A 364 -14.63 -9.02 -13.26
C HIS A 364 -13.53 -8.16 -13.91
N THR A 365 -13.70 -6.84 -13.96
CA THR A 365 -12.70 -5.91 -14.50
C THR A 365 -12.52 -4.73 -13.56
N ILE A 366 -11.28 -4.47 -13.15
CA ILE A 366 -10.89 -3.38 -12.25
C ILE A 366 -9.86 -2.52 -12.97
N ASN A 367 -10.09 -1.20 -13.01
CA ASN A 367 -9.13 -0.24 -13.56
C ASN A 367 -8.83 0.82 -12.50
N TYR A 368 -7.67 0.71 -11.87
CA TYR A 368 -7.23 1.61 -10.81
C TYR A 368 -6.17 2.61 -11.32
N LYS A 369 -6.35 3.89 -11.01
CA LYS A 369 -5.41 4.98 -11.32
C LYS A 369 -4.85 5.55 -10.01
N PHE A 370 -3.53 5.53 -9.88
CA PHE A 370 -2.83 6.15 -8.76
C PHE A 370 -2.63 7.64 -9.07
N ILE A 371 -3.12 8.52 -8.21
CA ILE A 371 -3.11 9.98 -8.44
C ILE A 371 -2.07 10.65 -7.56
N ALA A 372 -1.98 10.25 -6.28
CA ALA A 372 -1.01 10.81 -5.37
C ALA A 372 -0.57 9.80 -4.31
N ALA A 373 0.64 10.01 -3.78
CA ALA A 373 1.14 9.21 -2.66
C ALA A 373 0.23 9.34 -1.42
N VAL A 374 0.00 8.18 -0.80
CA VAL A 374 -0.82 8.00 0.40
C VAL A 374 0.09 7.83 1.60
N ASN A 375 -0.15 8.57 2.69
CA ASN A 375 0.57 8.36 3.94
C ASN A 375 0.01 7.13 4.68
N PRO A 376 0.82 6.12 5.06
CA PRO A 376 0.33 4.88 5.66
C PRO A 376 -0.23 5.04 7.08
N SER A 377 -0.04 6.20 7.72
CA SER A 377 -0.49 6.47 9.09
C SER A 377 -1.80 7.26 9.17
N ILE A 378 -2.44 7.57 8.03
CA ILE A 378 -3.66 8.38 7.97
C ILE A 378 -4.77 7.55 7.29
N PRO A 379 -6.01 7.55 7.83
CA PRO A 379 -7.13 6.81 7.24
C PRO A 379 -7.40 7.14 5.76
N LEU A 380 -7.98 6.17 5.06
CA LEU A 380 -8.47 6.29 3.69
C LEU A 380 -10.00 6.22 3.65
N HIS A 381 -10.61 7.02 2.79
CA HIS A 381 -12.05 7.00 2.51
C HIS A 381 -12.30 6.62 1.06
N PHE A 382 -13.04 5.53 0.85
CA PHE A 382 -13.48 5.01 -0.42
C PHE A 382 -14.93 5.43 -0.63
N LYS A 383 -15.17 6.34 -1.58
CA LYS A 383 -16.50 6.84 -1.94
C LYS A 383 -16.96 6.17 -3.23
N LEU A 384 -17.99 5.35 -3.12
CA LEU A 384 -18.58 4.61 -4.22
C LEU A 384 -19.61 5.48 -4.95
N ASN A 385 -19.56 5.46 -6.27
CA ASN A 385 -20.45 6.22 -7.15
C ASN A 385 -20.95 5.27 -8.26
N PRO A 386 -22.04 4.52 -8.02
CA PRO A 386 -22.66 3.67 -9.04
C PRO A 386 -23.23 4.52 -10.18
N PHE A 387 -23.23 3.98 -11.40
CA PHE A 387 -24.03 4.52 -12.50
C PHE A 387 -25.39 3.82 -12.50
N GLU A 388 -26.48 4.58 -12.64
CA GLU A 388 -27.82 4.02 -12.76
C GLU A 388 -27.92 3.11 -13.99
N ASP A 389 -28.59 1.96 -13.84
CA ASP A 389 -28.82 0.94 -14.86
C ASP A 389 -27.57 0.34 -15.54
N CYS A 390 -26.37 0.64 -15.04
CA CYS A 390 -25.10 0.16 -15.59
C CYS A 390 -24.41 -0.86 -14.67
N SER A 391 -23.73 -1.83 -15.29
CA SER A 391 -22.86 -2.81 -14.62
C SER A 391 -21.45 -2.25 -14.31
N VAL A 392 -21.36 -0.95 -14.04
CA VAL A 392 -20.11 -0.21 -13.81
C VAL A 392 -20.28 0.72 -12.61
N LEU A 393 -19.26 0.80 -11.77
CA LEU A 393 -19.21 1.69 -10.63
C LEU A 393 -17.84 2.35 -10.53
N ARG A 394 -17.80 3.58 -10.01
CA ARG A 394 -16.55 4.27 -9.67
C ARG A 394 -16.32 4.27 -8.17
N VAL A 395 -15.06 4.09 -7.75
CA VAL A 395 -14.61 4.34 -6.39
C VAL A 395 -13.62 5.51 -6.42
N PHE A 396 -13.89 6.55 -5.65
CA PHE A 396 -12.93 7.63 -5.41
C PHE A 396 -12.25 7.41 -4.06
N VAL A 397 -10.92 7.51 -4.03
CA VAL A 397 -10.12 7.27 -2.84
C VAL A 397 -9.57 8.61 -2.33
N TYR A 398 -9.89 8.94 -1.08
CA TYR A 398 -9.51 10.18 -0.42
C TYR A 398 -8.68 9.92 0.84
N GLN A 399 -7.69 10.79 1.09
CA GLN A 399 -7.00 10.89 2.37
C GLN A 399 -7.19 12.33 2.90
N GLY A 400 -8.07 12.50 3.90
CA GLY A 400 -8.63 13.82 4.19
C GLY A 400 -9.35 14.38 2.97
N ASP A 401 -9.00 15.60 2.55
CA ASP A 401 -9.57 16.23 1.34
C ASP A 401 -8.79 15.92 0.06
N LYS A 402 -7.67 15.19 0.16
CA LYS A 402 -6.79 14.90 -0.97
C LYS A 402 -7.30 13.69 -1.75
N HIS A 403 -7.58 13.88 -3.04
CA HIS A 403 -7.91 12.78 -3.97
C HIS A 403 -6.62 12.01 -4.34
N VAL A 404 -6.51 10.77 -3.87
CA VAL A 404 -5.27 9.96 -3.98
C VAL A 404 -5.36 8.84 -5.01
N GLY A 405 -6.57 8.43 -5.39
CA GLY A 405 -6.77 7.43 -6.43
C GLY A 405 -8.21 7.31 -6.89
N SER A 406 -8.40 6.70 -8.05
CA SER A 406 -9.71 6.43 -8.63
C SER A 406 -9.75 5.04 -9.23
N CYS A 407 -10.87 4.33 -9.05
CA CYS A 407 -11.08 2.99 -9.55
C CYS A 407 -12.38 2.92 -10.34
N HIS A 408 -12.39 2.22 -11.48
CA HIS A 408 -13.61 1.75 -12.13
C HIS A 408 -13.71 0.24 -11.96
N ILE A 409 -14.84 -0.22 -11.43
CA ILE A 409 -15.14 -1.63 -11.23
C ILE A 409 -16.33 -1.98 -12.11
N GLN A 410 -16.12 -2.92 -13.03
CA GLN A 410 -17.20 -3.55 -13.78
C GLN A 410 -17.55 -4.89 -13.13
N PHE A 411 -18.85 -5.20 -13.06
CA PHE A 411 -19.36 -6.36 -12.33
C PHE A 411 -20.53 -7.06 -13.05
N THR A 412 -20.83 -8.29 -12.67
CA THR A 412 -21.98 -9.07 -13.15
C THR A 412 -22.85 -9.55 -11.99
N ASN A 413 -24.11 -9.86 -12.28
CA ASN A 413 -25.04 -10.53 -11.37
C ASN A 413 -25.21 -12.03 -11.71
N LYS A 414 -24.55 -12.52 -12.77
CA LYS A 414 -24.63 -13.90 -13.28
C LYS A 414 -23.21 -14.51 -13.30
N PRO A 415 -22.78 -15.21 -12.24
CA PRO A 415 -21.42 -15.78 -12.14
C PRO A 415 -21.20 -17.03 -13.01
N ASP A 416 -22.28 -17.65 -13.53
CA ASP A 416 -22.30 -18.99 -14.14
C ASP A 416 -21.71 -19.12 -15.56
N LEU A 417 -20.87 -18.18 -16.02
CA LEU A 417 -20.35 -18.16 -17.41
C LEU A 417 -18.81 -18.34 -17.49
N LEU A 418 -18.22 -19.11 -16.58
CA LEU A 418 -16.78 -19.38 -16.53
C LEU A 418 -16.33 -20.39 -17.60
N ASP A 419 -15.88 -19.90 -18.76
CA ASP A 419 -15.05 -20.69 -19.68
C ASP A 419 -13.59 -20.30 -19.44
N SER A 420 -12.76 -21.29 -19.05
CA SER A 420 -11.35 -21.09 -18.67
C SER A 420 -10.56 -20.38 -19.76
N ALA A 421 -9.79 -19.35 -19.40
CA ALA A 421 -8.73 -18.84 -20.25
C ALA A 421 -7.82 -20.00 -20.69
N GLN A 422 -7.66 -20.24 -21.99
CA GLN A 422 -6.74 -21.24 -22.56
C GLN A 422 -5.26 -20.82 -22.41
N LEU A 423 -4.93 -20.06 -21.36
CA LEU A 423 -3.58 -19.61 -21.09
C LEU A 423 -2.78 -20.77 -20.49
N THR A 424 -1.74 -21.18 -21.22
CA THR A 424 -0.88 -22.29 -20.78
C THR A 424 0.05 -21.79 -19.69
N CYS A 425 -0.02 -22.40 -18.50
CA CYS A 425 0.92 -22.15 -17.42
C CYS A 425 2.26 -22.85 -17.73
N PRO A 426 3.39 -22.12 -17.81
CA PRO A 426 4.67 -22.76 -18.07
C PRO A 426 5.10 -23.70 -16.93
N GLU A 427 5.94 -24.70 -17.24
CA GLU A 427 6.39 -25.70 -16.26
C GLU A 427 7.41 -25.12 -15.26
N TYR A 428 6.93 -24.59 -14.13
CA TYR A 428 7.75 -23.99 -13.06
C TYR A 428 7.82 -24.81 -11.76
N GLY A 429 7.68 -26.13 -11.86
CA GLY A 429 7.65 -27.03 -10.69
C GLY A 429 6.53 -26.68 -9.70
N THR A 430 6.68 -27.10 -8.46
CA THR A 430 5.78 -26.81 -7.33
C THR A 430 6.41 -25.78 -6.38
N PRO A 431 5.62 -25.16 -5.48
CA PRO A 431 6.18 -24.32 -4.42
C PRO A 431 7.25 -25.03 -3.57
N ALA A 432 7.13 -26.35 -3.38
CA ALA A 432 8.07 -27.14 -2.57
C ALA A 432 9.45 -27.26 -3.21
N ASP A 433 9.51 -27.30 -4.55
CA ASP A 433 10.76 -27.37 -5.30
C ASP A 433 11.63 -26.12 -5.10
N ASN A 434 11.01 -24.98 -4.79
CA ASN A 434 11.64 -23.67 -4.58
C ASN A 434 11.78 -23.30 -3.08
N SER A 435 12.17 -24.27 -2.25
CA SER A 435 12.26 -24.10 -0.79
C SER A 435 13.34 -23.10 -0.33
N ALA A 436 13.20 -22.60 0.91
CA ALA A 436 14.10 -21.64 1.56
C ALA A 436 15.60 -22.01 1.51
N ARG A 437 15.93 -23.32 1.42
CA ARG A 437 17.30 -23.82 1.37
C ARG A 437 17.99 -23.53 0.02
N GLN A 438 17.26 -23.63 -1.10
CA GLN A 438 17.76 -23.22 -2.43
C GLN A 438 17.86 -21.70 -2.55
N GLN A 439 16.92 -20.96 -1.94
CA GLN A 439 16.92 -19.49 -1.91
C GLN A 439 18.21 -18.95 -1.28
N SER A 440 18.69 -19.53 -0.18
CA SER A 440 19.94 -19.10 0.47
C SER A 440 21.18 -19.08 -0.45
N ARG A 441 21.22 -19.91 -1.50
CA ARG A 441 22.31 -19.96 -2.50
C ARG A 441 22.15 -18.88 -3.57
N ILE A 442 20.92 -18.65 -4.04
CA ILE A 442 20.58 -17.60 -5.03
C ILE A 442 20.74 -16.22 -4.40
N THR A 443 20.20 -16.00 -3.20
CA THR A 443 20.33 -14.74 -2.43
C THR A 443 21.79 -14.40 -2.15
N ARG A 444 22.66 -15.39 -1.85
CA ARG A 444 24.10 -15.17 -1.65
C ARG A 444 24.81 -14.71 -2.93
N ASN A 445 24.49 -15.32 -4.08
CA ASN A 445 25.12 -14.99 -5.35
C ASN A 445 24.65 -13.62 -5.89
N VAL A 446 23.36 -13.31 -5.76
CA VAL A 446 22.79 -12.00 -6.12
C VAL A 446 23.35 -10.89 -5.20
N MET A 447 23.44 -11.13 -3.89
CA MET A 447 24.08 -10.22 -2.91
C MET A 447 25.54 -9.87 -3.23
N THR A 448 26.26 -10.77 -3.90
CA THR A 448 27.66 -10.54 -4.27
C THR A 448 27.78 -9.56 -5.45
N ILE A 449 26.79 -9.55 -6.36
CA ILE A 449 26.72 -8.65 -7.52
C ILE A 449 26.21 -7.25 -7.12
N TYR A 450 25.33 -7.17 -6.11
CA TYR A 450 24.70 -5.94 -5.59
C TYR A 450 25.60 -5.04 -4.71
N HIS A 451 26.92 -5.01 -4.94
CA HIS A 451 27.87 -4.32 -4.06
C HIS A 451 27.79 -2.78 -4.04
N VAL A 452 26.76 -2.14 -4.61
CA VAL A 452 26.53 -0.69 -4.50
C VAL A 452 25.02 -0.43 -4.41
N ILE A 453 24.54 -0.22 -3.17
CA ILE A 453 23.23 0.38 -2.80
C ILE A 453 22.01 -0.55 -2.98
N THR A 454 21.72 -1.41 -1.98
CA THR A 454 20.41 -1.59 -1.29
C THR A 454 20.48 -2.79 -0.33
N ASN A 455 21.03 -2.64 0.87
CA ASN A 455 20.37 -2.30 2.14
C ASN A 455 19.61 -3.46 2.81
N LYS A 456 20.02 -3.75 4.06
CA LYS A 456 19.40 -4.63 5.08
C LYS A 456 17.86 -4.51 5.18
N PHE A 457 17.34 -3.37 4.71
CA PHE A 457 15.94 -2.96 4.58
C PHE A 457 15.07 -3.84 3.65
N MET A 458 15.59 -4.33 2.52
CA MET A 458 14.83 -5.23 1.62
C MET A 458 14.62 -6.61 2.23
N ILE A 459 15.62 -7.14 2.94
CA ILE A 459 15.48 -8.38 3.73
C ILE A 459 14.42 -8.18 4.82
N THR A 460 14.44 -7.02 5.52
CA THR A 460 13.43 -6.74 6.54
C THR A 460 12.04 -6.62 5.92
N MET A 461 11.87 -5.96 4.76
CA MET A 461 10.59 -5.84 4.04
C MET A 461 9.90 -7.17 3.71
N VAL A 462 10.65 -8.19 3.29
CA VAL A 462 10.09 -9.52 2.96
C VAL A 462 9.53 -10.23 4.20
N ASP A 463 10.12 -10.01 5.37
CA ASP A 463 9.58 -10.52 6.64
C ASP A 463 8.32 -9.73 7.07
N LYS A 464 8.22 -8.43 6.72
CA LYS A 464 7.10 -7.53 7.10
C LYS A 464 5.83 -7.70 6.28
N ILE A 465 5.89 -8.32 5.10
CA ILE A 465 4.70 -8.46 4.23
C ILE A 465 3.87 -9.68 4.64
N PRO A 466 2.52 -9.63 4.48
CA PRO A 466 1.62 -10.71 4.92
C PRO A 466 1.70 -11.98 4.05
N LEU A 467 2.70 -12.09 3.18
CA LEU A 467 2.84 -13.15 2.18
C LEU A 467 4.08 -14.00 2.47
N GLU A 468 3.99 -15.29 2.14
CA GLU A 468 5.15 -16.10 1.82
C GLU A 468 5.48 -15.93 0.33
N LEU A 469 6.75 -15.67 0.00
CA LEU A 469 7.21 -15.53 -1.38
C LEU A 469 8.32 -16.53 -1.66
N ARG A 470 8.24 -17.22 -2.80
CA ARG A 470 9.29 -18.11 -3.29
C ARG A 470 9.65 -17.72 -4.72
N PRO A 471 10.78 -17.03 -4.95
CA PRO A 471 11.23 -16.68 -6.29
C PRO A 471 11.48 -17.94 -7.12
N VAL A 472 11.13 -17.88 -8.39
CA VAL A 472 11.35 -18.93 -9.38
C VAL A 472 12.31 -18.46 -10.47
N GLU A 473 12.04 -17.27 -11.03
CA GLU A 473 12.79 -16.68 -12.14
C GLU A 473 12.93 -15.17 -11.92
N SER A 474 14.07 -14.58 -12.28
CA SER A 474 14.29 -13.12 -12.27
C SER A 474 15.36 -12.75 -13.29
N PRO A 475 15.29 -11.57 -13.94
CA PRO A 475 16.29 -11.12 -14.89
C PRO A 475 17.74 -11.12 -14.35
N LEU A 476 17.97 -10.92 -13.05
CA LEU A 476 19.29 -10.93 -12.42
C LEU A 476 19.77 -12.33 -11.99
N CYS A 477 18.93 -13.36 -12.11
CA CYS A 477 19.32 -14.74 -11.85
C CYS A 477 19.88 -15.39 -13.12
N PRO A 478 20.98 -16.19 -13.03
CA PRO A 478 21.57 -16.90 -14.17
C PRO A 478 20.68 -18.02 -14.75
N LEU A 479 19.42 -18.12 -14.31
CA LEU A 479 18.43 -19.10 -14.77
C LEU A 479 17.40 -18.49 -15.73
N SER A 480 17.44 -17.17 -16.01
CA SER A 480 16.52 -16.52 -16.94
C SER A 480 17.25 -15.83 -18.09
N GLU A 481 16.96 -16.28 -19.31
CA GLU A 481 17.33 -15.55 -20.53
C GLU A 481 16.30 -14.48 -20.93
N LYS A 482 15.17 -14.37 -20.19
CA LYS A 482 14.03 -13.51 -20.53
C LYS A 482 13.91 -12.32 -19.57
N GLU A 483 13.27 -11.25 -20.03
CA GLU A 483 12.91 -10.08 -19.20
C GLU A 483 11.62 -10.39 -18.39
N ARG A 484 11.72 -11.37 -17.49
CA ARG A 484 10.59 -11.95 -16.74
C ARG A 484 10.95 -12.22 -15.28
N CYS A 485 10.03 -11.91 -14.37
CA CYS A 485 10.13 -12.24 -12.95
C CYS A 485 8.94 -13.09 -12.49
N SER A 486 9.20 -14.17 -11.78
CA SER A 486 8.17 -15.16 -11.39
C SER A 486 8.31 -15.57 -9.94
N TYR A 487 7.18 -15.66 -9.22
CA TYR A 487 7.12 -16.05 -7.82
C TYR A 487 5.95 -16.99 -7.52
N TRP A 488 6.18 -17.96 -6.65
CA TRP A 488 5.09 -18.54 -5.88
C TRP A 488 4.79 -17.63 -4.68
N MET A 489 3.52 -17.26 -4.50
CA MET A 489 3.05 -16.39 -3.43
C MET A 489 1.83 -16.99 -2.73
N ARG A 490 1.71 -16.75 -1.43
CA ARG A 490 0.55 -17.17 -0.61
C ARG A 490 0.43 -16.30 0.62
N LEU A 491 -0.77 -16.09 1.13
CA LEU A 491 -0.96 -15.44 2.42
C LEU A 491 -0.38 -16.30 3.56
N LYS A 492 0.32 -15.66 4.50
CA LYS A 492 0.89 -16.33 5.68
C LYS A 492 -0.23 -17.05 6.46
N PRO A 493 -0.12 -18.37 6.74
CA PRO A 493 -1.17 -19.15 7.42
C PRO A 493 -1.62 -18.57 8.76
N GLN A 494 -0.74 -17.83 9.43
CA GLN A 494 -1.03 -17.17 10.71
C GLN A 494 -2.10 -16.07 10.59
N LEU A 495 -2.51 -15.69 9.37
CA LEU A 495 -3.54 -14.65 9.13
C LEU A 495 -4.95 -15.23 8.94
N GLN A 496 -5.14 -16.53 9.15
CA GLN A 496 -6.43 -17.21 9.04
C GLN A 496 -7.53 -16.65 9.95
N ASP A 497 -7.17 -16.06 11.09
CA ASP A 497 -8.14 -15.50 12.03
C ASP A 497 -8.60 -14.08 11.62
N ILE A 498 -7.91 -13.45 10.67
CA ILE A 498 -8.14 -12.06 10.22
C ILE A 498 -8.82 -12.03 8.85
N VAL A 499 -8.42 -12.95 7.96
CA VAL A 499 -8.87 -13.01 6.57
C VAL A 499 -9.90 -14.13 6.43
N LYS A 500 -11.08 -13.81 5.90
CA LYS A 500 -12.17 -14.77 5.74
C LYS A 500 -11.88 -15.68 4.54
N PRO A 501 -12.38 -16.93 4.53
CA PRO A 501 -12.27 -17.80 3.36
C PRO A 501 -12.82 -17.20 2.06
N THR A 502 -13.78 -16.27 2.15
CA THR A 502 -14.37 -15.54 1.01
C THR A 502 -13.51 -14.38 0.49
N ASP A 503 -12.41 -14.03 1.16
CA ASP A 503 -11.60 -12.86 0.84
C ASP A 503 -10.51 -13.15 -0.22
N GLY A 504 -10.57 -14.31 -0.90
CA GLY A 504 -9.59 -14.71 -1.93
C GLY A 504 -9.37 -13.64 -3.00
N LEU A 505 -10.43 -13.01 -3.50
CA LEU A 505 -10.31 -11.90 -4.44
C LEU A 505 -9.58 -10.70 -3.83
N VAL A 506 -9.89 -10.33 -2.58
CA VAL A 506 -9.25 -9.20 -1.89
C VAL A 506 -7.74 -9.46 -1.74
N VAL A 507 -7.36 -10.69 -1.37
CA VAL A 507 -5.96 -11.11 -1.25
C VAL A 507 -5.25 -11.14 -2.61
N LEU A 508 -5.89 -11.62 -3.67
CA LEU A 508 -5.28 -11.65 -4.99
C LEU A 508 -5.05 -10.26 -5.59
N HIS A 509 -5.93 -9.28 -5.32
CA HIS A 509 -5.65 -7.89 -5.67
C HIS A 509 -4.46 -7.33 -4.89
N PHE A 510 -4.27 -7.73 -3.63
CA PHE A 510 -3.06 -7.36 -2.88
C PHE A 510 -1.80 -7.97 -3.51
N ILE A 511 -1.84 -9.26 -3.87
CA ILE A 511 -0.75 -9.99 -4.54
C ILE A 511 -0.43 -9.39 -5.92
N SER A 512 -1.44 -8.91 -6.64
CA SER A 512 -1.31 -8.47 -8.04
C SER A 512 -0.31 -7.33 -8.29
N ASP A 513 0.01 -6.52 -7.27
CA ASP A 513 0.98 -5.41 -7.36
C ASP A 513 2.31 -5.73 -6.64
N ILE A 514 2.50 -6.96 -6.14
CA ILE A 514 3.76 -7.36 -5.50
C ILE A 514 4.79 -7.67 -6.59
N ALA A 515 5.98 -7.06 -6.45
CA ALA A 515 7.14 -7.27 -7.33
C ALA A 515 6.92 -7.00 -8.83
N ILE A 516 5.76 -6.46 -9.24
CA ILE A 516 5.44 -6.22 -10.65
C ILE A 516 6.40 -5.20 -11.29
N LEU A 517 6.81 -4.14 -10.56
CA LEU A 517 7.79 -3.16 -11.07
C LEU A 517 9.23 -3.72 -11.14
N GLN A 518 9.50 -4.84 -10.47
CA GLN A 518 10.85 -5.37 -10.30
C GLN A 518 11.49 -5.73 -11.65
N VAL A 519 10.74 -6.27 -12.61
CA VAL A 519 11.28 -6.60 -13.94
C VAL A 519 11.89 -5.37 -14.60
N ALA A 520 11.19 -4.24 -14.57
CA ALA A 520 11.68 -3.00 -15.14
C ALA A 520 12.87 -2.42 -14.35
N GLU A 521 12.83 -2.47 -13.03
CA GLU A 521 13.94 -2.08 -12.16
C GLU A 521 15.23 -2.87 -12.48
N GLU A 522 15.12 -4.18 -12.70
CA GLU A 522 16.22 -5.05 -13.06
C GLU A 522 16.76 -4.77 -14.48
N ILE A 523 15.91 -4.42 -15.45
CA ILE A 523 16.33 -3.98 -16.80
C ILE A 523 17.18 -2.70 -16.71
N TYR A 524 16.72 -1.71 -15.94
CA TYR A 524 17.50 -0.48 -15.70
C TYR A 524 18.84 -0.77 -15.03
N LEU A 525 18.87 -1.70 -14.07
CA LEU A 525 20.10 -2.12 -13.41
C LEU A 525 21.07 -2.80 -14.38
N LYS A 526 20.60 -3.71 -15.24
CA LYS A 526 21.40 -4.34 -16.31
C LYS A 526 21.98 -3.30 -17.26
N ALA A 527 21.20 -2.28 -17.59
CA ALA A 527 21.64 -1.13 -18.40
C ALA A 527 22.59 -0.18 -17.65
N ARG A 528 22.89 -0.42 -16.36
CA ARG A 528 23.72 0.42 -15.48
C ARG A 528 23.18 1.84 -15.30
N ILE A 529 21.85 2.00 -15.38
CA ILE A 529 21.17 3.28 -15.17
C ILE A 529 20.66 3.34 -13.73
N LYS A 530 21.09 4.35 -12.97
CA LYS A 530 20.61 4.56 -11.60
C LYS A 530 19.20 5.16 -11.60
N MET A 531 18.30 4.55 -10.85
CA MET A 531 16.95 5.05 -10.62
C MET A 531 16.89 5.92 -9.37
N GLU A 532 16.08 6.96 -9.41
CA GLU A 532 15.76 7.83 -8.28
C GLU A 532 14.42 7.45 -7.65
N MET A 533 13.41 7.15 -8.47
CA MET A 533 12.13 6.66 -7.99
C MET A 533 11.44 5.74 -9.02
N ALA A 534 10.61 4.84 -8.52
CA ALA A 534 9.62 4.11 -9.31
C ALA A 534 8.24 4.25 -8.63
N ALA A 535 7.18 4.35 -9.42
CA ALA A 535 5.82 4.47 -8.92
C ALA A 535 4.80 3.89 -9.89
N SER A 536 3.79 3.18 -9.39
CA SER A 536 2.66 2.72 -10.20
C SER A 536 1.82 3.92 -10.66
N LEU A 537 1.48 3.96 -11.93
CA LEU A 537 0.58 4.96 -12.52
C LEU A 537 -0.84 4.39 -12.69
N HIS A 538 -0.90 3.14 -13.13
CA HIS A 538 -2.12 2.46 -13.52
C HIS A 538 -2.03 0.97 -13.22
N HIS A 539 -3.13 0.37 -12.78
CA HIS A 539 -3.27 -1.06 -12.52
C HIS A 539 -4.63 -1.56 -12.99
N SER A 540 -4.64 -2.32 -14.09
CA SER A 540 -5.82 -3.01 -14.62
C SER A 540 -5.79 -4.48 -14.24
N VAL A 541 -6.92 -5.01 -13.80
CA VAL A 541 -7.07 -6.40 -13.40
C VAL A 541 -8.29 -7.00 -14.11
N TRP A 542 -8.08 -8.16 -14.74
CA TRP A 542 -9.13 -9.04 -15.26
C TRP A 542 -9.17 -10.30 -14.40
N ILE A 543 -10.33 -10.56 -13.83
CA ILE A 543 -10.59 -11.72 -12.99
C ILE A 543 -11.17 -12.81 -13.87
N HIS A 544 -10.52 -13.97 -13.88
CA HIS A 544 -10.97 -15.13 -14.65
C HIS A 544 -11.67 -16.17 -13.77
N GLU A 545 -11.45 -16.14 -12.46
CA GLU A 545 -12.04 -17.06 -11.48
C GLU A 545 -12.42 -16.32 -10.19
N GLU A 546 -13.63 -16.54 -9.70
CA GLU A 546 -14.15 -15.87 -8.49
C GLU A 546 -13.96 -16.72 -7.22
N ASN A 547 -14.01 -18.05 -7.36
CA ASN A 547 -13.86 -19.00 -6.25
C ASN A 547 -12.38 -19.22 -5.94
N LEU A 548 -11.80 -18.28 -5.20
CA LEU A 548 -10.39 -18.23 -4.87
C LEU A 548 -10.17 -18.45 -3.37
N ASP A 549 -9.25 -19.32 -3.03
CA ASP A 549 -8.82 -19.53 -1.63
C ASP A 549 -7.69 -18.55 -1.30
N PRO A 550 -7.84 -17.67 -0.28
CA PRO A 550 -6.81 -16.71 0.11
C PRO A 550 -5.52 -17.36 0.66
N PHE A 551 -5.57 -18.62 1.09
CA PHE A 551 -4.45 -19.36 1.70
C PHE A 551 -3.85 -20.41 0.77
N CYS A 552 -4.24 -20.46 -0.51
CA CYS A 552 -3.58 -21.30 -1.52
C CYS A 552 -2.34 -20.64 -2.12
N TRP A 553 -1.42 -21.46 -2.66
CA TRP A 553 -0.32 -20.93 -3.47
C TRP A 553 -0.80 -20.46 -4.83
N TYR A 554 -0.29 -19.30 -5.24
CA TYR A 554 -0.48 -18.74 -6.57
C TYR A 554 0.87 -18.46 -7.21
N LEU A 555 1.03 -18.87 -8.46
CA LEU A 555 2.21 -18.55 -9.27
C LEU A 555 1.94 -17.25 -10.02
N THR A 556 2.73 -16.21 -9.74
CA THR A 556 2.75 -14.98 -10.53
C THR A 556 3.89 -15.03 -11.53
N ILE A 557 3.61 -14.60 -12.75
CA ILE A 557 4.59 -14.45 -13.82
C ILE A 557 4.43 -13.05 -14.37
N CYS A 558 5.42 -12.19 -14.15
CA CYS A 558 5.47 -10.81 -14.62
C CYS A 558 6.46 -10.67 -15.77
N GLU A 559 6.07 -9.98 -16.83
CA GLU A 559 6.91 -9.67 -17.99
C GLU A 559 6.89 -8.17 -18.26
N CYS A 560 8.02 -7.66 -18.76
CA CYS A 560 8.11 -6.30 -19.27
C CYS A 560 8.22 -6.35 -20.79
N GLU A 561 7.20 -5.85 -21.48
CA GLU A 561 7.20 -5.84 -22.95
C GLU A 561 7.92 -4.63 -23.51
N VAL A 562 7.69 -3.47 -22.88
CA VAL A 562 8.18 -2.19 -23.39
C VAL A 562 8.45 -1.23 -22.24
N ILE A 563 9.61 -0.58 -22.33
CA ILE A 563 9.99 0.57 -21.54
C ILE A 563 10.19 1.71 -22.53
N PHE A 564 9.41 2.77 -22.38
CA PHE A 564 9.49 3.95 -23.21
C PHE A 564 9.11 5.17 -22.38
N HIS A 565 9.79 6.29 -22.64
CA HIS A 565 9.44 7.58 -22.02
C HIS A 565 9.42 7.57 -20.48
N GLY A 566 10.29 6.77 -19.86
CA GLY A 566 10.36 6.60 -18.40
C GLY A 566 9.16 5.87 -17.84
N ARG A 567 8.48 5.08 -18.68
CA ARG A 567 7.34 4.25 -18.29
C ARG A 567 7.61 2.82 -18.71
N ALA A 568 7.16 1.87 -17.91
CA ALA A 568 7.24 0.44 -18.19
C ALA A 568 5.83 -0.15 -18.26
N ARG A 569 5.52 -0.87 -19.34
CA ARG A 569 4.30 -1.68 -19.45
C ARG A 569 4.62 -3.09 -18.97
N LEU A 570 3.95 -3.49 -17.89
CA LEU A 570 4.18 -4.73 -17.19
C LEU A 570 2.91 -5.56 -17.20
N GLU A 571 2.98 -6.80 -17.68
CA GLU A 571 1.87 -7.75 -17.63
C GLU A 571 2.18 -8.85 -16.63
N THR A 572 1.27 -9.13 -15.71
CA THR A 572 1.36 -10.25 -14.78
C THR A 572 0.20 -11.22 -14.99
N ARG A 573 0.52 -12.50 -15.09
CA ARG A 573 -0.45 -13.60 -15.09
C ARG A 573 -0.34 -14.36 -13.79
N ILE A 574 -1.48 -14.61 -13.14
CA ILE A 574 -1.57 -15.31 -11.88
C ILE A 574 -2.25 -16.66 -12.11
N PHE A 575 -1.61 -17.74 -11.68
CA PHE A 575 -2.08 -19.11 -11.82
C PHE A 575 -2.28 -19.75 -10.44
N ASN A 576 -3.31 -20.59 -10.30
CA ASN A 576 -3.49 -21.41 -9.10
C ASN A 576 -2.62 -22.69 -9.16
N GLU A 577 -2.64 -23.50 -8.09
CA GLU A 577 -1.89 -24.78 -8.03
C GLU A 577 -2.30 -25.78 -9.12
N SER A 578 -3.54 -25.71 -9.60
CA SER A 578 -4.04 -26.49 -10.73
C SER A 578 -3.61 -25.94 -12.09
N ARG A 579 -2.70 -24.95 -12.12
CA ARG A 579 -2.16 -24.30 -13.33
C ARG A 579 -3.19 -23.56 -14.18
N LYS A 580 -4.36 -23.25 -13.61
CA LYS A 580 -5.39 -22.42 -14.25
C LYS A 580 -5.05 -20.95 -14.03
N CYS A 581 -5.09 -20.14 -15.10
CA CYS A 581 -4.94 -18.69 -14.95
C CYS A 581 -6.20 -18.12 -14.30
N VAL A 582 -6.03 -17.52 -13.12
CA VAL A 582 -7.14 -16.98 -12.31
C VAL A 582 -7.28 -15.47 -12.45
N MET A 583 -6.20 -14.77 -12.81
CA MET A 583 -6.18 -13.33 -12.92
C MET A 583 -5.09 -12.88 -13.90
N THR A 584 -5.40 -11.88 -14.72
CA THR A 584 -4.44 -11.15 -15.55
C THR A 584 -4.38 -9.70 -15.09
N VAL A 585 -3.19 -9.16 -15.02
CA VAL A 585 -2.90 -7.84 -14.48
C VAL A 585 -2.04 -7.09 -15.47
N LEU A 586 -2.36 -5.82 -15.68
CA LEU A 586 -1.55 -4.92 -16.47
C LEU A 586 -1.24 -3.68 -15.64
N GLN A 587 0.04 -3.37 -15.46
CA GLN A 587 0.49 -2.19 -14.77
C GLN A 587 1.35 -1.31 -15.69
N GLU A 588 1.10 -0.01 -15.64
CA GLU A 588 2.05 0.99 -16.13
C GLU A 588 2.80 1.59 -14.94
N GLY A 589 4.12 1.40 -14.91
CA GLY A 589 5.02 1.98 -13.92
C GLY A 589 5.71 3.21 -14.47
N TYR A 590 5.86 4.26 -13.66
CA TYR A 590 6.77 5.38 -13.90
C TYR A 590 8.13 5.07 -13.27
N ILE A 591 9.20 5.33 -14.02
CA ILE A 591 10.58 5.18 -13.57
C ILE A 591 11.32 6.48 -13.86
N GLN A 592 11.77 7.12 -12.79
CA GLN A 592 12.64 8.28 -12.86
C GLN A 592 14.09 7.84 -12.67
N ARG A 593 14.95 8.18 -13.62
CA ARG A 593 16.40 8.03 -13.48
C ARG A 593 16.97 9.17 -12.63
N GLN A 594 18.06 8.91 -11.92
CA GLN A 594 18.82 9.94 -11.21
C GLN A 594 19.45 10.89 -12.23
N ALA A 595 19.10 12.18 -12.18
CA ALA A 595 19.62 13.15 -13.13
C ALA A 595 21.15 13.31 -12.98
N TYR A 596 21.89 13.26 -14.09
CA TYR A 596 23.23 13.82 -14.15
C TYR A 596 23.07 15.34 -14.18
N HIS A 597 23.65 16.08 -13.23
CA HIS A 597 23.59 17.54 -13.23
C HIS A 597 24.31 18.10 -14.47
N GLN A 598 23.57 18.31 -15.55
CA GLN A 598 23.85 19.33 -16.54
C GLN A 598 22.68 20.29 -16.59
N THR A 599 22.98 21.55 -16.30
CA THR A 599 22.09 22.70 -16.38
C THR A 599 21.48 22.78 -17.78
N MET A 600 20.19 22.47 -17.93
CA MET A 600 19.43 22.84 -19.12
C MET A 600 18.49 24.00 -18.78
N SER A 601 18.70 25.10 -19.50
CA SER A 601 17.83 26.26 -19.53
C SER A 601 16.46 25.89 -20.09
N LEU A 602 15.43 26.46 -19.47
CA LEU A 602 14.04 26.40 -19.90
C LEU A 602 13.89 26.93 -21.34
N VAL A 603 13.49 26.05 -22.26
CA VAL A 603 12.93 26.44 -23.56
C VAL A 603 11.41 26.49 -23.39
N ASN A 604 10.88 27.70 -23.20
CA ASN A 604 9.47 27.98 -23.46
C ASN A 604 9.26 27.88 -24.97
N SER A 605 8.62 26.81 -25.45
CA SER A 605 8.07 26.76 -26.81
C SER A 605 6.55 26.78 -26.72
N ALA A 606 5.96 27.77 -27.39
CA ALA A 606 4.52 27.91 -27.56
C ALA A 606 4.00 26.72 -28.40
N LEU A 607 2.93 26.08 -27.92
CA LEU A 607 2.18 25.08 -28.69
C LEU A 607 1.55 25.76 -29.93
N PRO A 608 1.77 25.26 -31.15
CA PRO A 608 1.07 25.77 -32.32
C PRO A 608 -0.43 25.40 -32.25
N PRO A 609 -1.32 26.22 -32.84
CA PRO A 609 -2.75 25.93 -32.86
C PRO A 609 -3.02 24.66 -33.69
N PHE A 610 -3.60 23.64 -33.04
CA PHE A 610 -3.97 22.38 -33.67
C PHE A 610 -5.07 22.61 -34.72
N ALA A 611 -4.76 22.40 -36.00
CA ALA A 611 -5.75 22.12 -37.03
C ALA A 611 -5.92 20.59 -37.12
N ASN A 612 -7.17 20.12 -37.14
CA ASN A 612 -7.56 18.73 -36.85
C ASN A 612 -8.13 18.02 -38.08
N LEU A 613 -7.92 16.70 -38.17
CA LEU A 613 -8.61 15.78 -39.09
C LEU A 613 -10.15 15.79 -38.93
N PHE A 614 -10.64 16.24 -37.76
CA PHE A 614 -12.04 16.19 -37.33
C PHE A 614 -12.66 17.54 -36.92
N ASN A 615 -12.11 18.67 -37.40
CA ASN A 615 -12.60 20.05 -37.14
C ASN A 615 -13.19 20.26 -35.72
N LEU A 616 -12.37 20.12 -34.68
CA LEU A 616 -12.77 20.50 -33.32
C LEU A 616 -12.59 22.01 -33.13
N ILE A 617 -13.65 22.72 -32.74
CA ILE A 617 -13.64 24.14 -32.38
C ILE A 617 -13.71 24.25 -30.85
N LYS A 618 -12.78 25.00 -30.26
CA LYS A 618 -12.83 25.38 -28.85
C LYS A 618 -13.95 26.40 -28.67
N VAL A 619 -14.95 26.07 -27.84
CA VAL A 619 -16.09 26.96 -27.57
C VAL A 619 -15.92 27.69 -26.24
N ASP A 620 -15.27 27.04 -25.28
CA ASP A 620 -14.89 27.58 -23.98
C ASP A 620 -13.58 26.91 -23.53
N ASP A 621 -12.94 27.38 -22.46
CA ASP A 621 -11.59 26.98 -22.06
C ASP A 621 -11.42 25.48 -21.80
N SER A 622 -12.51 24.78 -21.51
CA SER A 622 -12.57 23.34 -21.24
C SER A 622 -13.43 22.52 -22.22
N ILE A 623 -14.08 23.14 -23.22
CA ILE A 623 -15.07 22.48 -24.09
C ILE A 623 -14.72 22.59 -25.57
N MET A 624 -14.66 21.44 -26.24
CA MET A 624 -14.44 21.29 -27.68
C MET A 624 -15.70 20.75 -28.37
N ARG A 625 -16.02 21.24 -29.58
CA ARG A 625 -17.14 20.76 -30.42
C ARG A 625 -16.66 20.34 -31.80
N THR A 626 -17.18 19.24 -32.35
CA THR A 626 -16.98 18.86 -33.76
C THR A 626 -17.84 19.71 -34.69
N THR A 627 -17.29 20.32 -35.74
CA THR A 627 -18.11 20.87 -36.84
C THR A 627 -18.36 19.84 -37.93
N ALA A 628 -19.64 19.64 -38.27
CA ALA A 628 -20.00 18.86 -39.46
C ALA A 628 -19.54 19.64 -40.71
N CYS A 629 -18.52 19.14 -41.40
CA CYS A 629 -18.10 19.67 -42.69
C CYS A 629 -19.22 19.41 -43.72
N CYS A 630 -20.07 20.41 -43.95
CA CYS A 630 -21.02 20.41 -45.06
C CYS A 630 -20.30 20.79 -46.35
N GLY A 631 -19.63 19.82 -46.97
CA GLY A 631 -19.14 19.90 -48.35
C GLY A 631 -19.96 19.00 -49.26
N CYS A 632 -21.16 19.43 -49.67
CA CYS A 632 -21.81 18.93 -50.88
C CYS A 632 -22.70 20.02 -51.47
N SER A 633 -22.40 20.35 -52.72
CA SER A 633 -23.13 21.29 -53.56
C SER A 633 -24.62 20.92 -53.63
N ARG A 634 -25.46 21.95 -53.57
CA ARG A 634 -26.90 21.86 -53.77
C ARG A 634 -27.21 21.32 -55.16
N GLN A 635 -27.51 20.03 -55.29
CA GLN A 635 -28.41 19.54 -56.33
C GLN A 635 -28.97 18.15 -55.94
N GLY A 636 -30.28 18.13 -55.63
CA GLY A 636 -31.12 16.93 -55.65
C GLY A 636 -31.15 16.08 -54.37
N LEU A 637 -31.88 16.51 -53.34
CA LEU A 637 -32.31 15.63 -52.24
C LEU A 637 -33.85 15.52 -52.23
N ARG A 638 -34.37 14.33 -52.56
CA ARG A 638 -35.79 13.98 -52.35
C ARG A 638 -35.95 13.36 -50.95
N ARG A 639 -37.00 13.81 -50.25
CA ARG A 639 -37.56 13.40 -48.94
C ARG A 639 -36.83 12.28 -48.19
N ALA A 640 -36.32 12.60 -47.00
CA ALA A 640 -35.85 11.65 -45.99
C ALA A 640 -36.77 11.68 -44.76
N ASP A 641 -37.24 10.50 -44.34
CA ASP A 641 -37.95 10.31 -43.07
C ASP A 641 -36.98 10.52 -41.89
N ARG A 642 -37.43 11.31 -40.90
CA ARG A 642 -36.65 11.62 -39.69
C ARG A 642 -36.72 10.45 -38.73
N ILE A 643 -35.65 9.67 -38.65
CA ILE A 643 -35.33 8.89 -37.45
C ILE A 643 -34.56 9.86 -36.53
N THR A 644 -35.03 10.06 -35.30
CA THR A 644 -34.42 11.00 -34.34
C THR A 644 -32.92 10.76 -34.19
N GLY A 645 -32.09 11.75 -34.58
CA GLY A 645 -30.63 11.72 -34.45
C GLY A 645 -29.82 11.45 -35.72
N TYR A 646 -30.47 11.06 -36.82
CA TYR A 646 -29.80 10.72 -38.08
C TYR A 646 -30.53 11.27 -39.30
N GLN A 647 -29.78 11.72 -40.31
CA GLN A 647 -30.33 12.02 -41.63
C GLN A 647 -29.95 10.88 -42.58
N LEU A 648 -30.97 10.14 -43.04
CA LEU A 648 -30.80 9.16 -44.11
C LEU A 648 -30.63 9.93 -45.42
N VAL A 649 -29.42 9.93 -45.97
CA VAL A 649 -29.15 10.52 -47.28
C VAL A 649 -29.18 9.39 -48.30
N LEU A 650 -30.23 9.39 -49.13
CA LEU A 650 -30.37 8.47 -50.25
C LEU A 650 -29.66 9.06 -51.46
N HIS A 651 -28.55 8.45 -51.86
CA HIS A 651 -27.99 8.62 -53.20
C HIS A 651 -28.43 7.43 -54.06
N ASP A 652 -28.42 7.61 -55.38
CA ASP A 652 -29.12 6.81 -56.42
C ASP A 652 -28.80 5.28 -56.50
N LYS A 653 -28.20 4.67 -55.46
CA LYS A 653 -28.18 3.24 -55.08
C LYS A 653 -27.42 2.99 -53.75
N SER A 654 -27.36 3.94 -52.82
CA SER A 654 -26.74 3.78 -51.48
C SER A 654 -27.40 4.69 -50.44
N ALA A 655 -27.56 4.18 -49.23
CA ALA A 655 -28.04 4.95 -48.08
C ALA A 655 -26.87 5.26 -47.16
N THR A 656 -26.60 6.54 -46.90
CA THR A 656 -25.59 6.95 -45.91
C THR A 656 -26.31 7.55 -44.71
N LEU A 657 -26.11 6.96 -43.53
CA LEU A 657 -26.55 7.54 -42.26
C LEU A 657 -25.58 8.66 -41.88
N LYS A 658 -26.03 9.92 -41.93
CA LYS A 658 -25.27 11.04 -41.39
C LYS A 658 -25.75 11.35 -39.97
N MET A 659 -24.84 11.31 -38.99
CA MET A 659 -25.10 11.84 -37.66
C MET A 659 -25.41 13.33 -37.74
N THR A 660 -26.53 13.76 -37.18
CA THR A 660 -26.96 15.18 -37.18
C THR A 660 -26.69 15.89 -35.86
N VAL A 661 -26.20 15.19 -34.84
CA VAL A 661 -25.92 15.74 -33.50
C VAL A 661 -24.41 15.78 -33.28
N ALA A 662 -23.88 16.95 -32.93
CA ALA A 662 -22.47 17.15 -32.69
C ALA A 662 -21.98 16.39 -31.44
N MET A 663 -20.71 16.01 -31.45
CA MET A 663 -20.01 15.50 -30.28
C MET A 663 -19.38 16.67 -29.51
N HIS A 664 -19.58 16.68 -28.20
CA HIS A 664 -19.02 17.66 -27.28
C HIS A 664 -18.02 16.95 -26.37
N TYR A 665 -16.81 17.48 -26.26
CA TYR A 665 -15.80 16.92 -25.36
C TYR A 665 -15.48 17.94 -24.29
N LYS A 666 -15.60 17.51 -23.03
CA LYS A 666 -15.17 18.26 -21.86
C LYS A 666 -13.83 17.69 -21.39
N VAL A 667 -12.83 18.55 -21.22
CA VAL A 667 -11.51 18.17 -20.71
C VAL A 667 -11.32 18.75 -19.32
N ASP A 668 -11.22 17.87 -18.33
CA ASP A 668 -10.93 18.20 -16.94
C ASP A 668 -9.47 17.82 -16.64
N ARG A 669 -8.61 18.82 -16.43
CA ARG A 669 -7.21 18.61 -16.00
C ARG A 669 -7.12 18.80 -14.49
N LEU A 670 -6.50 17.85 -13.81
CA LEU A 670 -6.13 18.01 -12.40
C LEU A 670 -4.88 18.89 -12.33
N GLU A 671 -4.98 20.02 -11.64
CA GLU A 671 -3.87 20.95 -11.48
C GLU A 671 -2.67 20.26 -10.80
N GLY A 672 -1.46 20.53 -11.30
CA GLY A 672 -0.23 19.85 -10.84
C GLY A 672 -0.08 18.38 -11.26
N CYS A 673 -1.03 17.81 -12.01
CA CYS A 673 -0.98 16.41 -12.47
C CYS A 673 -0.77 16.30 -13.98
N ASN A 674 -0.15 15.17 -14.38
CA ASN A 674 0.09 14.77 -15.77
C ASN A 674 -1.04 13.90 -16.34
N ILE A 675 -2.25 14.07 -15.81
CA ILE A 675 -3.44 13.29 -16.16
C ILE A 675 -4.55 14.27 -16.54
N ALA A 676 -5.21 14.01 -17.66
CA ALA A 676 -6.43 14.67 -18.09
C ALA A 676 -7.57 13.65 -18.17
N THR A 677 -8.76 14.09 -17.80
CA THR A 677 -9.99 13.33 -17.97
C THR A 677 -10.80 13.97 -19.09
N VAL A 678 -11.19 13.19 -20.09
CA VAL A 678 -11.98 13.65 -21.24
C VAL A 678 -13.34 12.97 -21.20
N SER A 679 -14.42 13.75 -21.18
CA SER A 679 -15.79 13.24 -21.22
C SER A 679 -16.41 13.63 -22.56
N GLY A 680 -16.87 12.66 -23.34
CA GLY A 680 -17.53 12.87 -24.63
C GLY A 680 -19.04 12.76 -24.49
N TYR A 681 -19.77 13.74 -25.01
CA TYR A 681 -21.22 13.83 -24.99
C TYR A 681 -21.78 13.93 -26.40
N GLN A 682 -22.93 13.30 -26.61
CA GLN A 682 -23.76 13.50 -27.80
C GLN A 682 -25.07 14.17 -27.35
N GLY A 683 -25.23 15.46 -27.69
CA GLY A 683 -26.22 16.29 -26.98
C GLY A 683 -25.89 16.33 -25.48
N ASP A 684 -26.87 16.01 -24.63
CA ASP A 684 -26.69 15.95 -23.16
C ASP A 684 -26.30 14.55 -22.65
N LYS A 685 -26.29 13.53 -23.51
CA LYS A 685 -25.95 12.15 -23.12
C LYS A 685 -24.44 11.97 -23.08
N LEU A 686 -23.89 11.56 -21.94
CA LEU A 686 -22.51 11.08 -21.84
C LEU A 686 -22.37 9.77 -22.63
N VAL A 687 -21.50 9.75 -23.64
CA VAL A 687 -21.29 8.59 -24.52
C VAL A 687 -19.95 7.89 -24.30
N GLY A 688 -19.00 8.55 -23.64
CA GLY A 688 -17.72 7.95 -23.30
C GLY A 688 -16.87 8.82 -22.41
N LYS A 689 -15.91 8.21 -21.72
CA LYS A 689 -14.95 8.91 -20.87
C LYS A 689 -13.57 8.28 -21.03
N GLY A 690 -12.55 9.11 -21.23
CA GLY A 690 -11.16 8.70 -21.36
C GLY A 690 -10.28 9.33 -20.29
N HIS A 691 -9.21 8.64 -19.93
CA HIS A 691 -8.14 9.15 -19.08
C HIS A 691 -6.86 9.18 -19.90
N ILE A 692 -6.28 10.36 -20.08
CA ILE A 692 -5.06 10.57 -20.86
C ILE A 692 -3.94 10.94 -19.91
N GLN A 693 -2.86 10.17 -19.95
CA GLN A 693 -1.64 10.47 -19.22
C GLN A 693 -0.54 10.90 -20.20
N PHE A 694 0.24 11.92 -19.83
CA PHE A 694 1.26 12.51 -20.71
C PHE A 694 2.54 12.87 -19.94
N THR A 695 3.66 13.05 -20.62
CA THR A 695 4.95 13.44 -20.02
C THR A 695 5.63 14.53 -20.84
N THR A 696 6.55 15.28 -20.24
CA THR A 696 7.18 16.49 -20.81
C THR A 696 8.71 16.43 -20.93
N ALA A 697 9.37 15.34 -20.53
CA ALA A 697 10.85 15.23 -20.59
C ALA A 697 11.30 14.29 -21.73
N PRO A 698 12.46 14.48 -22.38
CA PRO A 698 12.86 13.71 -23.56
C PRO A 698 13.96 12.65 -23.34
N ASP A 699 14.24 12.19 -22.12
CA ASP A 699 15.52 11.51 -21.89
C ASP A 699 15.35 10.20 -21.07
N PHE A 700 15.06 9.11 -21.79
CA PHE A 700 14.61 7.84 -21.25
C PHE A 700 15.28 6.62 -21.91
N LEU A 701 15.35 5.51 -21.17
CA LEU A 701 15.74 4.22 -21.73
C LEU A 701 14.56 3.71 -22.57
N ASP A 702 14.82 3.44 -23.84
CA ASP A 702 13.88 2.74 -24.72
C ASP A 702 14.32 1.28 -24.83
N SER A 703 13.46 0.36 -24.39
CA SER A 703 13.66 -1.09 -24.52
C SER A 703 12.34 -1.73 -24.95
N SER A 704 12.40 -2.72 -25.83
CA SER A 704 11.21 -3.45 -26.29
C SER A 704 11.59 -4.89 -26.60
N SER A 705 10.85 -5.83 -26.02
CA SER A 705 10.92 -7.25 -26.37
C SER A 705 9.92 -7.65 -27.48
N ILE A 706 9.07 -6.71 -27.92
CA ILE A 706 8.10 -6.93 -29.01
C ILE A 706 8.82 -7.04 -30.35
N ILE A 707 8.65 -8.18 -31.02
CA ILE A 707 9.25 -8.48 -32.32
C ILE A 707 8.19 -8.35 -33.41
N CYS A 708 8.49 -7.58 -34.46
CA CYS A 708 7.63 -7.50 -35.65
C CYS A 708 7.69 -8.84 -36.43
N PRO A 709 6.55 -9.48 -36.71
CA PRO A 709 6.52 -10.66 -37.57
C PRO A 709 7.07 -10.36 -38.97
N ASP A 710 7.65 -11.36 -39.62
CA ASP A 710 8.25 -11.23 -40.95
C ASP A 710 7.20 -11.29 -42.07
N TYR A 711 6.39 -10.24 -42.15
CA TYR A 711 5.46 -10.04 -43.24
C TYR A 711 6.04 -9.13 -44.33
N GLY A 712 5.67 -9.41 -45.58
CA GLY A 712 5.97 -8.54 -46.72
C GLY A 712 5.33 -7.15 -46.62
N PRO A 713 5.75 -6.20 -47.47
CA PRO A 713 5.13 -4.86 -47.57
C PRO A 713 3.64 -4.92 -47.94
N PRO A 714 2.86 -3.85 -47.69
CA PRO A 714 1.43 -3.79 -47.99
C PRO A 714 1.08 -4.04 -49.47
N SER A 715 2.03 -3.80 -50.39
CA SER A 715 1.88 -4.05 -51.84
C SER A 715 1.69 -5.53 -52.19
N ASP A 716 2.11 -6.44 -51.32
CA ASP A 716 2.04 -7.89 -51.56
C ASP A 716 0.62 -8.43 -51.31
N TYR A 717 -0.27 -7.62 -50.75
CA TYR A 717 -1.59 -8.02 -50.30
C TYR A 717 -2.71 -7.27 -51.04
N PRO A 718 -3.84 -7.96 -51.30
CA PRO A 718 -4.95 -7.39 -52.08
C PRO A 718 -5.68 -6.27 -51.34
N GLU A 719 -6.33 -5.41 -52.13
CA GLU A 719 -7.23 -4.36 -51.62
C GLU A 719 -8.49 -4.95 -51.00
N LEU A 720 -8.92 -4.40 -49.87
CA LEU A 720 -10.18 -4.80 -49.23
C LEU A 720 -11.39 -4.68 -50.16
N HIS A 721 -11.43 -3.66 -51.03
CA HIS A 721 -12.52 -3.52 -51.99
C HIS A 721 -12.53 -4.64 -53.05
N GLU A 722 -11.36 -5.09 -53.50
CA GLU A 722 -11.24 -6.22 -54.44
C GLU A 722 -11.66 -7.54 -53.77
N ILE A 723 -11.26 -7.76 -52.51
CA ILE A 723 -11.75 -8.89 -51.71
C ILE A 723 -13.29 -8.85 -51.60
N ALA A 724 -13.86 -7.70 -51.27
CA ALA A 724 -15.30 -7.54 -51.13
C ALA A 724 -16.06 -7.75 -52.45
N LYS A 725 -15.49 -7.34 -53.59
CA LYS A 725 -16.04 -7.62 -54.94
C LYS A 725 -16.11 -9.11 -55.20
N VAL A 726 -15.08 -9.87 -54.85
CA VAL A 726 -15.03 -11.32 -55.04
C VAL A 726 -16.09 -12.01 -54.19
N LEU A 727 -16.25 -11.60 -52.92
CA LEU A 727 -17.15 -12.25 -51.97
C LEU A 727 -18.63 -11.88 -52.15
N THR A 728 -18.93 -10.62 -52.49
CA THR A 728 -20.32 -10.10 -52.51
C THR A 728 -20.77 -9.58 -53.88
N GLY A 729 -19.93 -9.69 -54.89
CA GLY A 729 -20.15 -9.19 -56.25
C GLY A 729 -19.92 -7.69 -56.38
N PRO A 730 -19.68 -7.17 -57.60
CA PRO A 730 -19.33 -5.75 -57.83
C PRO A 730 -20.44 -4.74 -57.48
N ARG A 731 -21.66 -5.22 -57.23
CA ARG A 731 -22.81 -4.40 -56.79
C ARG A 731 -23.27 -4.73 -55.37
N GLY A 732 -22.53 -5.56 -54.64
CA GLY A 732 -22.80 -5.90 -53.25
C GLY A 732 -22.76 -4.66 -52.35
N ILE A 733 -23.64 -4.62 -51.35
CA ILE A 733 -23.68 -3.52 -50.37
C ILE A 733 -22.33 -3.43 -49.64
N ALA A 734 -21.76 -4.59 -49.25
CA ALA A 734 -20.45 -4.65 -48.61
C ALA A 734 -19.34 -4.07 -49.49
N THR A 735 -19.30 -4.40 -50.78
CA THR A 735 -18.33 -3.84 -51.73
C THR A 735 -18.34 -2.31 -51.76
N LYS A 736 -19.52 -1.68 -51.74
CA LYS A 736 -19.64 -0.22 -51.71
C LYS A 736 -19.19 0.35 -50.37
N VAL A 737 -19.68 -0.20 -49.26
CA VAL A 737 -19.34 0.25 -47.90
C VAL A 737 -17.83 0.20 -47.67
N MET A 738 -17.16 -0.87 -48.10
CA MET A 738 -15.71 -1.01 -47.94
C MET A 738 -14.91 -0.03 -48.82
N ALA A 739 -15.42 0.31 -50.01
CA ALA A 739 -14.77 1.31 -50.87
C ALA A 739 -14.81 2.72 -50.24
N ASP A 740 -15.89 3.04 -49.53
CA ASP A 740 -16.15 4.34 -48.93
C ASP A 740 -15.48 4.53 -47.55
N LEU A 741 -14.82 3.49 -47.00
CA LEU A 741 -14.07 3.61 -45.75
C LEU A 741 -12.94 4.65 -45.89
N PRO A 742 -12.64 5.43 -44.83
CA PRO A 742 -11.52 6.39 -44.84
C PRO A 742 -10.14 5.70 -44.75
N LEU A 743 -10.11 4.38 -44.74
CA LEU A 743 -8.94 3.54 -44.56
C LEU A 743 -8.67 2.72 -45.81
N ASP A 744 -7.40 2.53 -46.13
CA ASP A 744 -6.92 1.41 -46.94
C ASP A 744 -6.47 0.30 -45.98
N ILE A 745 -6.92 -0.93 -46.27
CA ILE A 745 -6.73 -2.10 -45.41
C ILE A 745 -6.29 -3.27 -46.27
N ARG A 746 -5.16 -3.87 -45.92
CA ARG A 746 -4.60 -5.05 -46.60
C ARG A 746 -4.45 -6.19 -45.61
N PHE A 747 -5.27 -7.23 -45.75
CA PHE A 747 -5.24 -8.38 -44.85
C PHE A 747 -4.09 -9.33 -45.18
N VAL A 748 -3.41 -9.81 -44.14
CA VAL A 748 -2.25 -10.72 -44.26
C VAL A 748 -2.68 -12.17 -43.98
N ASP A 749 -3.17 -12.44 -42.77
CA ASP A 749 -3.46 -13.82 -42.32
C ASP A 749 -4.90 -14.26 -42.63
N SER A 750 -5.87 -13.33 -42.68
CA SER A 750 -7.27 -13.65 -42.99
C SER A 750 -8.02 -12.43 -43.53
N PRO A 751 -8.58 -12.49 -44.75
CA PRO A 751 -9.48 -11.45 -45.22
C PRO A 751 -10.79 -11.43 -44.39
N LEU A 752 -11.39 -10.24 -44.25
CA LEU A 752 -12.75 -10.08 -43.72
C LEU A 752 -13.70 -11.11 -44.39
N PHE A 753 -14.52 -11.79 -43.59
CA PHE A 753 -15.53 -12.78 -44.00
C PHE A 753 -15.03 -14.15 -44.45
N GLN A 754 -13.74 -14.47 -44.27
CA GLN A 754 -13.23 -15.82 -44.48
C GLN A 754 -12.79 -16.42 -43.13
N ARG A 755 -13.08 -17.71 -42.91
CA ARG A 755 -12.69 -18.39 -41.67
C ARG A 755 -11.17 -18.45 -41.60
N SER A 756 -10.57 -17.68 -40.70
CA SER A 756 -9.17 -17.86 -40.33
C SER A 756 -8.99 -19.21 -39.65
N ASN A 757 -7.86 -19.88 -39.87
CA ASN A 757 -7.42 -21.02 -39.04
C ASN A 757 -6.51 -20.58 -37.89
N THR A 758 -6.09 -19.30 -37.83
CA THR A 758 -5.19 -18.75 -36.81
C THR A 758 -5.99 -17.99 -35.74
N ASP A 759 -5.47 -17.93 -34.51
CA ASP A 759 -6.06 -17.15 -33.41
C ASP A 759 -5.49 -15.73 -33.36
N ARG A 760 -5.05 -15.25 -34.53
CA ARG A 760 -4.40 -13.98 -34.77
C ARG A 760 -4.96 -13.33 -36.02
N ALA A 761 -5.16 -12.01 -35.98
CA ALA A 761 -5.49 -11.20 -37.14
C ALA A 761 -4.31 -10.26 -37.44
N SER A 762 -3.82 -10.26 -38.67
CA SER A 762 -2.74 -9.37 -39.10
C SER A 762 -3.13 -8.65 -40.39
N TYR A 763 -2.94 -7.33 -40.41
CA TYR A 763 -3.33 -6.49 -41.53
C TYR A 763 -2.56 -5.16 -41.53
N TRP A 764 -2.30 -4.63 -42.72
CA TRP A 764 -1.80 -3.28 -42.91
C TRP A 764 -2.96 -2.29 -42.93
N LEU A 765 -2.79 -1.14 -42.27
CA LEU A 765 -3.73 -0.02 -42.29
C LEU A 765 -3.03 1.28 -42.70
N LYS A 766 -3.75 2.11 -43.47
CA LYS A 766 -3.35 3.48 -43.81
C LYS A 766 -4.59 4.37 -43.96
N LEU A 767 -4.50 5.64 -43.54
CA LEU A 767 -5.53 6.64 -43.88
C LEU A 767 -5.40 7.08 -45.34
N LYS A 768 -6.53 7.26 -46.01
CA LYS A 768 -6.58 7.84 -47.37
C LYS A 768 -6.21 9.33 -47.32
N ASP A 769 -5.54 9.83 -48.36
CA ASP A 769 -4.96 11.18 -48.45
C ASP A 769 -5.95 12.34 -48.21
N VAL A 770 -7.25 12.09 -48.40
CA VAL A 770 -8.34 13.03 -48.10
C VAL A 770 -9.46 12.29 -47.38
N VAL A 771 -9.68 12.63 -46.11
CA VAL A 771 -10.83 12.17 -45.33
C VAL A 771 -11.77 13.37 -45.15
N GLY A 772 -12.94 13.34 -45.78
CA GLY A 772 -13.95 14.40 -45.62
C GLY A 772 -13.51 15.82 -46.04
N GLY A 773 -12.46 15.95 -46.86
CA GLY A 773 -11.92 17.23 -47.32
C GLY A 773 -10.83 17.86 -46.44
N ALA A 774 -10.40 17.18 -45.36
CA ALA A 774 -9.33 17.64 -44.47
C ALA A 774 -8.10 16.72 -44.55
N LYS A 775 -6.90 17.32 -44.42
CA LYS A 775 -5.64 16.57 -44.30
C LYS A 775 -5.38 16.22 -42.83
N PRO A 776 -5.00 14.97 -42.51
CA PRO A 776 -4.46 14.63 -41.20
C PRO A 776 -3.20 15.43 -40.89
N ILE A 777 -3.09 15.97 -39.68
CA ILE A 777 -1.94 16.81 -39.28
C ILE A 777 -1.12 16.16 -38.14
N ASP A 778 -1.71 15.23 -37.37
CA ASP A 778 -1.03 14.50 -36.29
C ASP A 778 -1.32 12.99 -36.41
N GLY A 779 -0.28 12.16 -36.42
CA GLY A 779 -0.37 10.71 -36.51
C GLY A 779 -0.95 10.04 -35.27
N ARG A 780 -0.91 10.67 -34.09
CA ARG A 780 -1.41 10.08 -32.83
C ARG A 780 -2.93 9.89 -32.82
N PRO A 781 -3.77 10.92 -33.05
CA PRO A 781 -5.22 10.73 -33.15
C PRO A 781 -5.63 9.88 -34.35
N ALA A 782 -4.86 9.91 -35.45
CA ALA A 782 -5.05 9.04 -36.61
C ALA A 782 -4.89 7.56 -36.25
N LEU A 783 -3.78 7.19 -35.62
CA LEU A 783 -3.55 5.81 -35.18
C LEU A 783 -4.52 5.38 -34.09
N LEU A 784 -4.87 6.27 -33.15
CA LEU A 784 -5.90 5.97 -32.15
C LEU A 784 -7.23 5.59 -32.81
N PHE A 785 -7.66 6.33 -33.84
CA PHE A 785 -8.85 5.99 -34.62
C PHE A 785 -8.70 4.64 -35.34
N MET A 786 -7.55 4.39 -35.97
CA MET A 786 -7.27 3.14 -36.69
C MET A 786 -7.18 1.92 -35.75
N SER A 787 -6.75 2.12 -34.50
CA SER A 787 -6.48 1.03 -33.56
C SER A 787 -7.72 0.26 -33.11
N ASP A 788 -8.89 0.88 -33.10
CA ASP A 788 -10.17 0.23 -32.77
C ASP A 788 -10.79 -0.47 -34.01
N PHE A 789 -10.17 -0.32 -35.20
CA PHE A 789 -10.71 -0.87 -36.42
C PHE A 789 -10.47 -2.40 -36.49
N SER A 790 -11.56 -3.18 -36.45
CA SER A 790 -11.57 -4.66 -36.57
C SER A 790 -10.84 -5.45 -35.47
N ILE A 791 -10.36 -4.80 -34.42
CA ILE A 791 -9.57 -5.43 -33.35
C ILE A 791 -10.31 -6.55 -32.61
N LEU A 792 -11.62 -6.39 -32.36
CA LEU A 792 -12.43 -7.43 -31.70
C LEU A 792 -12.88 -8.57 -32.63
N GLN A 793 -12.62 -8.47 -33.95
CA GLN A 793 -13.07 -9.48 -34.92
C GLN A 793 -12.41 -10.85 -34.64
N VAL A 794 -11.14 -10.87 -34.24
CA VAL A 794 -10.42 -12.12 -33.92
C VAL A 794 -11.14 -12.94 -32.85
N ALA A 795 -11.78 -12.29 -31.88
CA ALA A 795 -12.55 -12.97 -30.85
C ALA A 795 -13.86 -13.57 -31.38
N GLY A 796 -14.53 -12.85 -32.29
CA GLY A 796 -15.70 -13.36 -33.01
C GLY A 796 -15.35 -14.61 -33.81
N ASP A 797 -14.22 -14.59 -34.53
CA ASP A 797 -13.74 -15.72 -35.32
C ASP A 797 -13.46 -16.96 -34.45
N ILE A 798 -12.83 -16.78 -33.28
CA ILE A 798 -12.60 -17.86 -32.30
C ILE A 798 -13.91 -18.44 -31.75
N TYR A 799 -14.91 -17.59 -31.48
CA TYR A 799 -16.24 -18.03 -31.04
C TYR A 799 -16.91 -18.92 -32.08
N GLU A 800 -16.89 -18.49 -33.35
CA GLU A 800 -17.48 -19.25 -34.45
C GLU A 800 -16.75 -20.58 -34.69
N LYS A 801 -15.40 -20.61 -34.62
CA LYS A 801 -14.61 -21.86 -34.68
C LYS A 801 -15.03 -22.85 -33.61
N SER A 802 -15.32 -22.33 -32.41
CA SER A 802 -15.78 -23.11 -31.26
C SER A 802 -17.25 -23.54 -31.36
N LYS A 803 -17.91 -23.30 -32.50
CA LYS A 803 -19.34 -23.57 -32.77
C LYS A 803 -20.29 -22.81 -31.86
N LEU A 804 -19.82 -21.74 -31.22
CA LEU A 804 -20.64 -20.83 -30.44
C LEU A 804 -21.20 -19.74 -31.36
N LYS A 805 -22.44 -19.30 -31.09
CA LYS A 805 -23.07 -18.19 -31.82
C LYS A 805 -23.25 -16.99 -30.90
N PHE A 806 -22.95 -15.81 -31.42
CA PHE A 806 -23.20 -14.53 -30.77
C PHE A 806 -24.10 -13.65 -31.66
N SER A 807 -24.90 -12.79 -31.04
CA SER A 807 -25.80 -11.84 -31.73
C SER A 807 -25.17 -10.47 -31.93
N SER A 808 -24.23 -10.08 -31.06
CA SER A 808 -23.56 -8.79 -31.08
C SER A 808 -22.20 -8.87 -30.40
N ILE A 809 -21.31 -7.96 -30.80
CA ILE A 809 -20.03 -7.69 -30.16
C ILE A 809 -19.97 -6.20 -29.81
N SER A 810 -19.51 -5.85 -28.61
CA SER A 810 -19.46 -4.46 -28.15
C SER A 810 -18.17 -4.19 -27.38
N SER A 811 -17.60 -3.00 -27.53
CA SER A 811 -16.40 -2.60 -26.81
C SER A 811 -16.75 -2.16 -25.39
N LEU A 812 -15.97 -2.62 -24.41
CA LEU A 812 -16.12 -2.26 -23.00
C LEU A 812 -14.99 -1.36 -22.51
N HIS A 813 -13.78 -1.58 -23.04
CA HIS A 813 -12.58 -0.87 -22.62
C HIS A 813 -11.58 -0.82 -23.77
N HIS A 814 -10.95 0.34 -23.98
CA HIS A 814 -9.90 0.56 -24.97
C HIS A 814 -8.73 1.28 -24.30
N SER A 815 -7.59 0.62 -24.18
CA SER A 815 -6.36 1.20 -23.63
C SER A 815 -5.26 1.19 -24.67
N VAL A 816 -4.55 2.31 -24.78
CA VAL A 816 -3.54 2.52 -25.81
C VAL A 816 -2.28 3.13 -25.20
N TRP A 817 -1.15 2.53 -25.54
CA TRP A 817 0.19 3.05 -25.24
C TRP A 817 0.84 3.50 -26.55
N ILE A 818 1.27 4.76 -26.58
CA ILE A 818 1.99 5.35 -27.71
C ILE A 818 3.48 5.37 -27.35
N HIS A 819 4.28 4.65 -28.14
CA HIS A 819 5.72 4.49 -27.91
C HIS A 819 6.52 5.52 -28.70
N GLU A 820 5.99 5.97 -29.85
CA GLU A 820 6.65 6.93 -30.72
C GLU A 820 5.94 8.29 -30.73
N ALA A 821 6.71 9.38 -30.58
CA ALA A 821 6.15 10.73 -30.54
C ALA A 821 5.84 11.26 -31.95
N ASN A 822 6.65 10.87 -32.93
CA ASN A 822 6.57 11.36 -34.30
C ASN A 822 5.94 10.29 -35.21
N LEU A 823 4.62 10.38 -35.38
CA LEU A 823 3.84 9.48 -36.21
C LEU A 823 3.35 10.20 -37.48
N ASP A 824 3.55 9.58 -38.64
CA ASP A 824 3.00 10.06 -39.90
C ASP A 824 1.58 9.51 -40.08
N PRO A 825 0.53 10.35 -40.09
CA PRO A 825 -0.84 9.89 -40.24
C PRO A 825 -1.15 9.22 -41.59
N LEU A 826 -0.30 9.39 -42.61
CA LEU A 826 -0.49 8.83 -43.95
C LEU A 826 0.46 7.66 -44.26
N ALA A 827 1.28 7.23 -43.29
CA ALA A 827 2.13 6.06 -43.45
C ALA A 827 1.31 4.75 -43.34
N TRP A 828 1.90 3.66 -43.83
CA TRP A 828 1.39 2.32 -43.59
C TRP A 828 1.82 1.81 -42.21
N TYR A 829 0.88 1.17 -41.52
CA TYR A 829 1.11 0.55 -40.23
C TYR A 829 0.63 -0.90 -40.23
N LEU A 830 1.52 -1.81 -39.87
CA LEU A 830 1.18 -3.22 -39.71
C LEU A 830 0.56 -3.42 -38.33
N THR A 831 -0.67 -3.90 -38.28
CA THR A 831 -1.37 -4.25 -37.05
C THR A 831 -1.41 -5.75 -36.89
N VAL A 832 -0.94 -6.25 -35.75
CA VAL A 832 -0.94 -7.66 -35.39
C VAL A 832 -1.74 -7.79 -34.11
N THR A 833 -2.88 -8.47 -34.19
CA THR A 833 -3.87 -8.59 -33.11
C THR A 833 -4.05 -10.04 -32.71
N GLU A 834 -3.97 -10.32 -31.41
CA GLU A 834 -4.15 -11.64 -30.84
C GLU A 834 -5.25 -11.62 -29.77
N CYS A 835 -6.05 -12.68 -29.70
CA CYS A 835 -7.00 -12.86 -28.63
C CYS A 835 -6.35 -13.63 -27.47
N THR A 836 -5.95 -12.91 -26.44
CA THR A 836 -5.21 -13.49 -25.30
C THR A 836 -6.10 -14.31 -24.37
N THR A 837 -7.37 -13.92 -24.21
CA THR A 837 -8.31 -14.59 -23.32
C THR A 837 -9.74 -14.32 -23.77
N ILE A 838 -10.62 -15.29 -23.63
CA ILE A 838 -12.07 -15.06 -23.64
C ILE A 838 -12.66 -15.75 -22.44
N SER A 839 -13.28 -14.98 -21.54
CA SER A 839 -13.98 -15.50 -20.37
C SER A 839 -15.31 -14.77 -20.22
N HIS A 840 -16.40 -15.45 -19.85
CA HIS A 840 -17.73 -14.85 -19.68
C HIS A 840 -18.29 -14.08 -20.88
N GLY A 841 -17.99 -14.51 -22.10
CA GLY A 841 -18.35 -13.73 -23.30
C GLY A 841 -17.54 -12.46 -23.45
N ARG A 842 -16.46 -12.26 -22.68
CA ARG A 842 -15.63 -11.06 -22.71
C ARG A 842 -14.25 -11.38 -23.25
N PRO A 843 -13.99 -11.10 -24.54
CA PRO A 843 -12.66 -11.24 -25.08
C PRO A 843 -11.75 -10.10 -24.64
N ARG A 844 -10.51 -10.44 -24.26
CA ARG A 844 -9.38 -9.53 -24.18
C ARG A 844 -8.49 -9.74 -25.41
N VAL A 845 -8.48 -8.75 -26.28
CA VAL A 845 -7.62 -8.70 -27.46
C VAL A 845 -6.50 -7.71 -27.25
N GLU A 846 -5.34 -8.02 -27.82
CA GLU A 846 -4.15 -7.20 -27.76
C GLU A 846 -3.59 -7.01 -29.17
N SER A 847 -3.25 -5.78 -29.52
CA SER A 847 -2.66 -5.42 -30.80
C SER A 847 -1.34 -4.71 -30.63
N HIS A 848 -0.34 -5.15 -31.38
CA HIS A 848 0.90 -4.41 -31.60
C HIS A 848 0.88 -3.80 -33.00
N ILE A 849 1.17 -2.50 -33.07
CA ILE A 849 1.16 -1.72 -34.32
C ILE A 849 2.59 -1.30 -34.63
N PHE A 850 3.07 -1.68 -35.81
CA PHE A 850 4.42 -1.48 -36.28
C PHE A 850 4.46 -0.46 -37.43
N ASN A 851 5.51 0.36 -37.47
CA ASN A 851 5.81 1.19 -38.64
C ASN A 851 6.54 0.38 -39.73
N GLU A 852 6.78 1.00 -40.88
CA GLU A 852 7.50 0.36 -42.01
C GLU A 852 8.94 -0.05 -41.66
N SER A 853 9.56 0.58 -40.66
CA SER A 853 10.87 0.19 -40.12
C SER A 853 10.80 -1.00 -39.14
N ARG A 854 9.64 -1.66 -39.02
CA ARG A 854 9.39 -2.80 -38.13
C ARG A 854 9.52 -2.49 -36.63
N LYS A 855 9.48 -1.21 -36.24
CA LYS A 855 9.44 -0.78 -34.84
C LYS A 855 8.00 -0.76 -34.34
N CYS A 856 7.73 -1.35 -33.17
CA CYS A 856 6.44 -1.23 -32.50
C CYS A 856 6.24 0.20 -32.02
N VAL A 857 5.25 0.91 -32.57
CA VAL A 857 4.97 2.32 -32.27
C VAL A 857 3.76 2.53 -31.37
N MET A 858 2.87 1.55 -31.30
CA MET A 858 1.67 1.59 -30.48
C MET A 858 1.27 0.18 -30.04
N THR A 859 0.82 0.07 -28.80
CA THR A 859 0.22 -1.17 -28.26
C THR A 859 -1.18 -0.86 -27.75
N VAL A 860 -2.12 -1.74 -28.06
CA VAL A 860 -3.55 -1.56 -27.79
C VAL A 860 -4.08 -2.79 -27.10
N ILE A 861 -4.86 -2.59 -26.03
CA ILE A 861 -5.61 -3.67 -25.37
C ILE A 861 -7.07 -3.27 -25.36
N GLN A 862 -7.93 -4.20 -25.77
CA GLN A 862 -9.35 -4.00 -25.79
C GLN A 862 -10.10 -5.15 -25.15
N GLU A 863 -11.04 -4.81 -24.28
CA GLU A 863 -12.02 -5.76 -23.76
C GLU A 863 -13.32 -5.57 -24.53
N GLY A 864 -13.87 -6.67 -25.02
CA GLY A 864 -15.19 -6.70 -25.66
C GLY A 864 -16.22 -7.44 -24.80
N TYR A 865 -17.47 -7.41 -25.26
CA TYR A 865 -18.57 -8.25 -24.81
C TYR A 865 -19.25 -8.89 -26.01
N LEU A 866 -19.37 -10.21 -26.00
CA LEU A 866 -20.01 -11.07 -26.98
C LEU A 866 -21.33 -11.55 -26.39
N GLN A 867 -22.44 -11.08 -26.91
CA GLN A 867 -23.76 -11.53 -26.47
C GLN A 867 -24.10 -12.87 -27.11
N ARG A 868 -24.31 -13.93 -26.32
CA ARG A 868 -24.70 -15.26 -26.85
C ARG A 868 -26.17 -15.26 -27.31
N VAL A 869 -26.47 -16.03 -28.35
CA VAL A 869 -27.81 -16.11 -28.96
C VAL A 869 -28.89 -16.68 -28.00
N HIS A 870 -28.50 -17.38 -26.93
CA HIS A 870 -29.43 -17.92 -25.92
C HIS A 870 -29.69 -16.98 -24.71
N ASP A 871 -28.95 -15.87 -24.58
CA ASP A 871 -29.11 -14.91 -23.49
C ASP A 871 -30.06 -13.77 -23.91
N GLN A 872 -31.38 -13.97 -23.73
CA GLN A 872 -32.41 -12.99 -24.11
C GLN A 872 -32.48 -11.74 -23.21
N GLU A 873 -31.57 -11.54 -22.26
CA GLU A 873 -31.49 -10.33 -21.45
C GLU A 873 -30.16 -9.61 -21.70
N SER A 874 -30.19 -8.60 -22.58
CA SER A 874 -29.05 -7.71 -22.81
C SER A 874 -28.69 -6.93 -21.53
N PRO A 875 -27.40 -6.77 -21.18
CA PRO A 875 -27.00 -5.58 -20.45
C PRO A 875 -27.26 -4.37 -21.35
N ARG A 876 -28.13 -3.45 -20.92
CA ARG A 876 -28.33 -2.18 -21.63
C ARG A 876 -27.08 -1.31 -21.38
N LEU A 877 -26.19 -1.23 -22.37
CA LEU A 877 -25.04 -0.32 -22.39
C LEU A 877 -25.46 1.12 -22.73
#